data_AF-A0A812NKQ4-F1
#
_entry.id   AF-A0A812NKQ4-F1
#
_cell.length_a   1.000
_cell.length_b   1.000
_cell.length_c   1.000
_cell.angle_alpha   90.00
_cell.angle_beta   90.00
_cell.angle_gamma   90.00
#
_symmetry.space_group_name_H-M   'P 1'
#
loop_
_entity.id
_entity.type
_entity.pdbx_description
1 polymer ?
#
loop_
_entity_poly.entity_id
_entity_poly.type
_entity_poly.pdbx_seq_one_letter_code
_entity_poly.pdbx_strand_id
1 'polypeptide(L)'
;MQSIAIIGAGVTGSVAAHRLRNLGYSITVFDKSRGVGGRMATRRSTAGEFDHGARYFTAQTNEFVQALSSAPVQVWQEADKHHKASCYVAAPGQNQLAKYWLDDTPTQLNCRIDQLRHTSAGWQLIDDKTQTFEHFDGVLLAIPAPQARDLLDNSGLGIPGLLAPVSMDPVWALMVSLERPLTQTTYTDLDPCISWLGANFSKPGRPHPTNGFAYVAHANCDWSRRHLEDDAADVTEMMRQTLTDCVTDFSAPMFSSAHRWQFALTQTPLGQSHLALDNHLILAGDWCLGAEVEDAFTSGTQAALKMTPPERSNANIGAQRNMIRFNAQRRETLLHHQAHRAAAPPQADDKRWTKATGINLLTKTVAIQDLLIFKKSTGKTSTLSEKTYLDAQTLLEDSFRLASRIYDSGFRPTFIVAVWRGGAPIGIAVQEYFAYQGVDSDHISIRTSAYTGIDNRARTVAVYGLSYLIKKLTREDSLLIVDDVFDTGHTIAAIIDNIEKKHLQHHWQTSGSPAETGHLVMHTTDQHILIEALQNPSLFAHTTDDMALIETHISWVLLCGPYAYKIKKALDLGFLDFTTLEKRAFYCSEELRLNGRLAPQLYLEVVPICGSPQHPQIKGSGEAIEYAVKMRRFSQEGLLSDMVRDDRLTMTHIDQIIAQVAQFHMDIPTAPQASPYGTPQHVHAPVLENFAHILQGNCSPAHVQQVGEIQTWAEGEYQRWLRQFDARKQQGFIRECHGDMHLGNMAVIDDLPVIFDGIEFNPDLYWIDVMCEIGFLLMDLEDYGKPQHAYRFLNGYLEVTGDYAGVQVLTYYKAYRAAVRAKIASIRLSQELTEAEHGEALAHFERYLALAVGYTQPQHPILLITHGLSGSGKSTLSAPLAECMGAIRIRSDRERQRLFGRSSSNDKTTNIDTGIYASDASAQTYQRLAELAGVILAAGYPVIIDATFLEKSQRDQFHELAEGLSVPFRHLRSRPGCARTSARHLSAHGG
;
A
#
# COMPACT_ATOMS: atom_id res chain seq x y z
N MET A 1 25.82 25.54 -1.94
CA MET A 1 26.49 24.24 -1.95
C MET A 1 27.15 24.01 -3.31
N GLN A 2 28.46 23.83 -3.34
CA GLN A 2 29.28 23.52 -4.50
C GLN A 2 30.19 22.31 -4.26
N SER A 3 30.60 22.06 -3.01
CA SER A 3 31.47 20.95 -2.61
C SER A 3 30.79 20.02 -1.60
N ILE A 4 30.77 18.70 -1.84
CA ILE A 4 30.11 17.71 -0.97
C ILE A 4 31.09 16.58 -0.64
N ALA A 5 31.18 16.25 0.65
CA ALA A 5 31.87 15.05 1.12
C ALA A 5 30.89 13.87 1.23
N ILE A 6 31.27 12.70 0.74
CA ILE A 6 30.50 11.47 0.90
C ILE A 6 31.36 10.48 1.68
N ILE A 7 30.86 10.02 2.83
CA ILE A 7 31.54 9.04 3.67
C ILE A 7 30.92 7.68 3.37
N GLY A 8 31.69 6.79 2.75
CA GLY A 8 31.27 5.45 2.29
C GLY A 8 31.29 5.32 0.77
N ALA A 9 32.13 4.43 0.25
CA ALA A 9 32.26 4.13 -1.19
C ALA A 9 31.53 2.82 -1.59
N GLY A 10 30.43 2.52 -0.88
CA GLY A 10 29.48 1.47 -1.27
C GLY A 10 28.52 1.94 -2.38
N VAL A 11 27.53 1.12 -2.71
CA VAL A 11 26.52 1.44 -3.74
C VAL A 11 25.85 2.79 -3.48
N THR A 12 25.30 2.99 -2.28
CA THR A 12 24.65 4.24 -1.88
C THR A 12 25.52 5.46 -2.14
N GLY A 13 26.76 5.47 -1.64
CA GLY A 13 27.67 6.59 -1.81
C GLY A 13 28.11 6.78 -3.27
N SER A 14 28.35 5.69 -4.00
CA SER A 14 28.73 5.75 -5.41
C SER A 14 27.63 6.33 -6.32
N VAL A 15 26.37 5.93 -6.12
CA VAL A 15 25.22 6.44 -6.86
C VAL A 15 24.98 7.92 -6.52
N ALA A 16 25.06 8.27 -5.24
CA ALA A 16 24.92 9.66 -4.82
C ALA A 16 26.02 10.55 -5.43
N ALA A 17 27.27 10.09 -5.40
CA ALA A 17 28.40 10.75 -6.05
C ALA A 17 28.13 10.96 -7.55
N HIS A 18 27.72 9.90 -8.25
CA HIS A 18 27.40 9.94 -9.67
C HIS A 18 26.36 11.01 -10.00
N ARG A 19 25.24 11.02 -9.27
CA ARG A 19 24.13 11.95 -9.52
C ARG A 19 24.50 13.39 -9.19
N LEU A 20 25.11 13.63 -8.03
CA LEU A 20 25.52 14.97 -7.62
C LEU A 20 26.59 15.54 -8.57
N ARG A 21 27.56 14.71 -9.00
CA ARG A 21 28.53 15.12 -10.00
C ARG A 21 27.88 15.52 -11.33
N ASN A 22 26.90 14.74 -11.80
CA ASN A 22 26.16 15.07 -13.03
C ASN A 22 25.32 16.36 -12.92
N LEU A 23 25.08 16.84 -11.70
CA LEU A 23 24.45 18.13 -11.40
C LEU A 23 25.48 19.26 -11.17
N GLY A 24 26.77 19.00 -11.42
CA GLY A 24 27.84 19.98 -11.37
C GLY A 24 28.45 20.23 -9.99
N TYR A 25 28.18 19.36 -8.99
CA TYR A 25 28.82 19.46 -7.69
C TYR A 25 30.23 18.83 -7.71
N SER A 26 31.15 19.43 -6.96
CA SER A 26 32.46 18.84 -6.67
C SER A 26 32.31 17.81 -5.55
N ILE A 27 32.66 16.56 -5.80
CA ILE A 27 32.46 15.44 -4.87
C ILE A 27 33.81 14.88 -4.44
N THR A 28 33.98 14.65 -3.13
CA THR A 28 35.06 13.81 -2.60
C THR A 28 34.47 12.69 -1.76
N VAL A 29 34.84 11.45 -2.08
CA VAL A 29 34.38 10.24 -1.39
C VAL A 29 35.47 9.76 -0.43
N PHE A 30 35.09 9.33 0.78
CA PHE A 30 36.00 8.81 1.80
C PHE A 30 35.60 7.38 2.17
N ASP A 31 36.55 6.45 2.22
CA ASP A 31 36.29 5.08 2.69
C ASP A 31 37.47 4.55 3.52
N LYS A 32 37.14 3.91 4.65
CA LYS A 32 38.12 3.27 5.54
C LYS A 32 38.84 2.07 4.88
N SER A 33 38.25 1.51 3.83
CA SER A 33 38.71 0.28 3.19
C SER A 33 39.81 0.57 2.17
N ARG A 34 40.56 -0.48 1.78
CA ARG A 34 41.59 -0.42 0.74
C ARG A 34 41.04 -0.28 -0.69
N GLY A 35 39.73 -0.39 -0.85
CA GLY A 35 39.06 -0.37 -2.14
C GLY A 35 37.57 -0.08 -1.99
N VAL A 36 36.94 0.27 -3.11
CA VAL A 36 35.52 0.63 -3.18
C VAL A 36 34.61 -0.59 -3.29
N GLY A 37 33.31 -0.39 -3.09
CA GLY A 37 32.27 -1.40 -3.23
C GLY A 37 31.56 -1.73 -1.92
N GLY A 38 32.16 -1.45 -0.77
CA GLY A 38 31.57 -1.80 0.53
C GLY A 38 31.18 -3.28 0.59
N ARG A 39 29.91 -3.57 0.85
CA ARG A 39 29.37 -4.94 0.85
C ARG A 39 29.28 -5.58 -0.54
N MET A 40 29.56 -4.87 -1.62
CA MET A 40 29.81 -5.46 -2.95
C MET A 40 31.31 -5.74 -3.20
N ALA A 41 32.14 -5.86 -2.16
CA ALA A 41 33.57 -6.07 -2.34
C ALA A 41 33.93 -7.42 -2.98
N THR A 42 34.92 -7.36 -3.88
CA THR A 42 35.62 -8.54 -4.43
C THR A 42 37.03 -8.60 -3.84
N ARG A 43 37.40 -9.72 -3.22
CA ARG A 43 38.73 -9.96 -2.65
C ARG A 43 39.58 -10.76 -3.64
N ARG A 44 40.80 -10.30 -3.89
CA ARG A 44 41.78 -11.01 -4.71
C ARG A 44 42.80 -11.71 -3.84
N SER A 45 43.17 -12.92 -4.23
CA SER A 45 44.22 -13.72 -3.58
C SER A 45 44.96 -14.56 -4.62
N THR A 46 46.05 -15.22 -4.22
CA THR A 46 46.75 -16.22 -5.05
C THR A 46 45.88 -17.44 -5.37
N ALA A 47 44.82 -17.68 -4.58
CA ALA A 47 43.92 -18.81 -4.71
C ALA A 47 42.64 -18.50 -5.53
N GLY A 48 42.49 -17.25 -6.01
CA GLY A 48 41.35 -16.80 -6.79
C GLY A 48 40.76 -15.47 -6.33
N GLU A 49 39.68 -15.06 -7.02
CA GLU A 49 38.86 -13.90 -6.68
C GLU A 49 37.56 -14.33 -6.00
N PHE A 50 37.15 -13.62 -4.95
CA PHE A 50 36.00 -13.95 -4.11
C PHE A 50 35.07 -12.74 -3.92
N ASP A 51 33.84 -12.85 -4.41
CA ASP A 51 32.75 -11.93 -4.08
C ASP A 51 32.16 -12.34 -2.73
N HIS A 52 32.82 -11.91 -1.66
CA HIS A 52 32.59 -12.37 -0.29
C HIS A 52 31.53 -11.56 0.47
N GLY A 53 31.01 -10.50 -0.15
CA GLY A 53 29.84 -9.75 0.30
C GLY A 53 28.58 -10.17 -0.47
N ALA A 54 27.89 -9.24 -1.13
CA ALA A 54 26.65 -9.48 -1.87
C ALA A 54 26.78 -10.66 -2.86
N ARG A 55 25.87 -11.64 -2.72
CA ARG A 55 25.87 -12.90 -3.48
C ARG A 55 25.59 -12.64 -4.96
N TYR A 56 24.48 -11.94 -5.19
CA TYR A 56 23.91 -11.41 -6.42
C TYR A 56 22.90 -10.34 -5.97
N PHE A 57 22.15 -9.74 -6.90
CA PHE A 57 21.01 -8.87 -6.57
C PHE A 57 19.91 -9.02 -7.62
N THR A 58 18.68 -8.69 -7.24
CA THR A 58 17.54 -8.60 -8.19
C THR A 58 17.29 -7.13 -8.53
N ALA A 59 16.51 -6.88 -9.58
CA ALA A 59 16.08 -5.54 -9.95
C ALA A 59 14.57 -5.54 -10.21
N GLN A 60 13.83 -4.74 -9.44
CA GLN A 60 12.36 -4.72 -9.46
C GLN A 60 11.81 -3.40 -9.97
N THR A 61 12.43 -2.29 -9.60
CA THR A 61 12.01 -0.95 -10.03
C THR A 61 12.55 -0.61 -11.41
N ASN A 62 11.72 0.07 -12.21
CA ASN A 62 12.12 0.55 -13.53
C ASN A 62 13.35 1.48 -13.46
N GLU A 63 13.47 2.30 -12.41
CA GLU A 63 14.60 3.21 -12.25
C GLU A 63 15.92 2.43 -12.06
N PHE A 64 15.92 1.38 -11.23
CA PHE A 64 17.10 0.56 -11.03
C PHE A 64 17.42 -0.25 -12.29
N VAL A 65 16.42 -0.87 -12.93
CA VAL A 65 16.59 -1.58 -14.22
C VAL A 65 17.21 -0.66 -15.28
N GLN A 66 16.74 0.58 -15.38
CA GLN A 66 17.30 1.57 -16.29
C GLN A 66 18.74 1.92 -15.94
N ALA A 67 19.05 2.15 -14.66
CA ALA A 67 20.41 2.43 -14.20
C ALA A 67 21.38 1.26 -14.45
N LEU A 68 20.88 0.03 -14.42
CA LEU A 68 21.65 -1.17 -14.72
C LEU A 68 21.90 -1.40 -16.21
N SER A 69 21.06 -0.85 -17.10
CA SER A 69 21.16 -1.07 -18.55
C SER A 69 22.51 -0.66 -19.16
N SER A 70 23.18 0.33 -18.55
CA SER A 70 24.50 0.82 -18.94
C SER A 70 25.62 0.43 -17.96
N ALA A 71 25.27 -0.26 -16.86
CA ALA A 71 26.22 -0.71 -15.86
C ALA A 71 26.86 -2.05 -16.26
N PRO A 72 28.06 -2.39 -15.73
CA PRO A 72 28.75 -3.63 -16.06
C PRO A 72 28.15 -4.82 -15.30
N VAL A 73 26.90 -5.17 -15.60
CA VAL A 73 26.13 -6.23 -14.92
C VAL A 73 25.64 -7.28 -15.90
N GLN A 74 25.53 -8.53 -15.44
CA GLN A 74 25.10 -9.67 -16.23
C GLN A 74 24.22 -10.60 -15.39
N VAL A 75 23.33 -11.33 -16.05
CA VAL A 75 22.45 -12.32 -15.40
C VAL A 75 23.25 -13.58 -15.07
N TRP A 76 23.21 -14.03 -13.83
CA TRP A 76 23.83 -15.25 -13.37
C TRP A 76 22.81 -16.40 -13.39
N GLN A 77 22.77 -17.11 -14.51
CA GLN A 77 21.82 -18.20 -14.79
C GLN A 77 21.79 -19.32 -13.74
N GLU A 78 22.91 -19.60 -13.08
CA GLU A 78 22.96 -20.66 -12.06
C GLU A 78 22.20 -20.28 -10.77
N ALA A 79 22.11 -18.99 -10.43
CA ALA A 79 21.28 -18.52 -9.33
C ALA A 79 19.79 -18.44 -9.72
N ASP A 80 19.47 -18.13 -10.99
CA ASP A 80 18.09 -18.04 -11.49
C ASP A 80 17.31 -19.36 -11.34
N LYS A 81 17.99 -20.51 -11.36
CA LYS A 81 17.34 -21.83 -11.22
C LYS A 81 16.52 -21.99 -9.94
N HIS A 82 16.79 -21.16 -8.93
CA HIS A 82 16.12 -21.20 -7.62
C HIS A 82 15.24 -19.97 -7.35
N HIS A 83 15.13 -19.01 -8.29
CA HIS A 83 14.41 -17.75 -8.10
C HIS A 83 13.37 -17.46 -9.19
N LYS A 84 12.29 -16.75 -8.82
CA LYS A 84 11.23 -16.32 -9.74
C LYS A 84 11.61 -15.07 -10.57
N ALA A 85 12.76 -14.47 -10.29
CA ALA A 85 13.27 -13.24 -10.92
C ALA A 85 14.75 -13.41 -11.27
N SER A 86 15.21 -12.64 -12.26
CA SER A 86 16.61 -12.67 -12.70
C SER A 86 17.57 -12.13 -11.62
N CYS A 87 18.64 -12.87 -11.40
CA CYS A 87 19.72 -12.60 -10.47
C CYS A 87 20.90 -12.00 -11.21
N TYR A 88 21.23 -10.75 -10.90
CA TYR A 88 22.31 -10.00 -11.51
C TYR A 88 23.58 -10.06 -10.67
N VAL A 89 24.71 -10.05 -11.36
CA VAL A 89 26.04 -9.88 -10.79
C VAL A 89 26.80 -8.82 -11.58
N ALA A 90 27.63 -8.02 -10.90
CA ALA A 90 28.53 -7.11 -11.60
C ALA A 90 29.75 -7.88 -12.13
N ALA A 91 30.28 -7.50 -13.30
CA ALA A 91 31.36 -8.20 -13.99
C ALA A 91 32.51 -7.22 -14.32
N PRO A 92 33.80 -7.63 -14.22
CA PRO A 92 34.29 -8.97 -13.83
C PRO A 92 34.24 -9.30 -12.33
N GLY A 93 33.77 -8.38 -11.47
CA GLY A 93 33.63 -8.64 -10.03
C GLY A 93 32.53 -7.77 -9.43
N GLN A 94 32.01 -8.16 -8.27
CA GLN A 94 30.86 -7.49 -7.67
C GLN A 94 31.12 -5.99 -7.38
N ASN A 95 32.36 -5.60 -7.11
CA ASN A 95 32.72 -4.21 -6.81
C ASN A 95 32.70 -3.27 -8.04
N GLN A 96 32.55 -3.83 -9.23
CA GLN A 96 32.55 -3.06 -10.48
C GLN A 96 31.34 -2.15 -10.59
N LEU A 97 30.23 -2.49 -9.93
CA LEU A 97 29.05 -1.63 -9.92
C LEU A 97 29.33 -0.29 -9.22
N ALA A 98 29.97 -0.31 -8.05
CA ALA A 98 30.36 0.91 -7.34
C ALA A 98 31.45 1.69 -8.09
N LYS A 99 32.42 1.00 -8.71
CA LYS A 99 33.44 1.63 -9.56
C LYS A 99 32.82 2.34 -10.76
N TYR A 100 31.82 1.74 -11.39
CA TYR A 100 31.13 2.33 -12.53
C TYR A 100 30.47 3.67 -12.18
N TRP A 101 29.78 3.75 -11.04
CA TRP A 101 29.13 5.00 -10.63
C TRP A 101 30.11 6.04 -10.08
N LEU A 102 31.14 5.61 -9.33
CA LEU A 102 32.19 6.51 -8.89
C LEU A 102 32.99 7.06 -10.08
N ASP A 103 33.31 6.23 -11.06
CA ASP A 103 34.09 6.60 -12.25
C ASP A 103 35.36 7.38 -11.79
N ASP A 104 35.65 8.55 -12.34
CA ASP A 104 36.82 9.36 -11.94
C ASP A 104 36.59 10.26 -10.70
N THR A 105 35.58 9.96 -9.86
CA THR A 105 35.33 10.77 -8.65
C THR A 105 36.49 10.64 -7.65
N PRO A 106 37.06 11.76 -7.16
CA PRO A 106 38.09 11.75 -6.13
C PRO A 106 37.68 10.90 -4.92
N THR A 107 38.41 9.81 -4.67
CA THR A 107 38.08 8.84 -3.61
C THR A 107 39.31 8.61 -2.72
N GLN A 108 39.20 8.97 -1.45
CA GLN A 108 40.22 8.77 -0.41
C GLN A 108 39.99 7.42 0.28
N LEU A 109 40.83 6.44 -0.07
CA LEU A 109 40.82 5.09 0.51
C LEU A 109 41.76 5.00 1.72
N ASN A 110 41.57 4.00 2.57
CA ASN A 110 42.28 3.88 3.86
C ASN A 110 42.12 5.13 4.76
N CYS A 111 40.97 5.80 4.63
CA CYS A 111 40.63 7.02 5.33
C CYS A 111 39.33 6.81 6.10
N ARG A 112 39.45 6.49 7.40
CA ARG A 112 38.29 6.35 8.28
C ARG A 112 38.01 7.70 8.90
N ILE A 113 36.93 8.33 8.49
CA ILE A 113 36.46 9.55 9.15
C ILE A 113 35.93 9.19 10.55
N ASP A 114 36.44 9.88 11.56
CA ASP A 114 36.12 9.64 12.97
C ASP A 114 35.35 10.82 13.59
N GLN A 115 35.53 12.03 13.08
CA GLN A 115 34.81 13.22 13.55
C GLN A 115 34.41 14.16 12.41
N LEU A 116 33.29 14.84 12.60
CA LEU A 116 32.76 15.93 11.77
C LEU A 116 32.75 17.21 12.61
N ARG A 117 33.14 18.34 12.00
CA ARG A 117 33.03 19.66 12.62
C ARG A 117 32.45 20.65 11.64
N HIS A 118 31.43 21.39 12.06
CA HIS A 118 30.87 22.48 11.27
C HIS A 118 31.51 23.80 11.69
N THR A 119 32.10 24.52 10.74
CA THR A 119 32.79 25.81 10.95
C THR A 119 32.15 26.90 10.10
N SER A 120 32.56 28.16 10.29
CA SER A 120 32.12 29.27 9.43
C SER A 120 32.54 29.12 7.96
N ALA A 121 33.53 28.27 7.67
CA ALA A 121 34.00 27.96 6.32
C ALA A 121 33.36 26.69 5.73
N GLY A 122 32.40 26.09 6.44
CA GLY A 122 31.74 24.83 6.07
C GLY A 122 32.18 23.65 6.95
N TRP A 123 31.90 22.44 6.46
CA TRP A 123 32.20 21.17 7.10
C TRP A 123 33.67 20.80 6.98
N GLN A 124 34.21 20.29 8.08
CA GLN A 124 35.51 19.66 8.21
C GLN A 124 35.34 18.20 8.63
N LEU A 125 36.10 17.31 7.99
CA LEU A 125 36.13 15.88 8.28
C LEU A 125 37.51 15.55 8.86
N ILE A 126 37.55 14.86 9.99
CA ILE A 126 38.79 14.46 10.66
C ILE A 126 38.86 12.94 10.65
N ASP A 127 39.96 12.39 10.14
CA ASP A 127 40.18 10.95 10.11
C ASP A 127 40.77 10.40 11.42
N ASP A 128 40.81 9.07 11.53
CA ASP A 128 41.37 8.33 12.66
C ASP A 128 42.90 8.51 12.84
N LYS A 129 43.57 9.16 11.89
CA LYS A 129 44.99 9.54 11.94
C LYS A 129 45.17 11.03 12.22
N THR A 130 44.10 11.75 12.57
CA THR A 130 44.06 13.19 12.86
C THR A 130 44.30 14.10 11.64
N GLN A 131 44.25 13.57 10.43
CA GLN A 131 44.25 14.37 9.21
C GLN A 131 42.90 15.07 9.05
N THR A 132 42.94 16.36 8.70
CA THR A 132 41.73 17.17 8.51
C THR A 132 41.52 17.47 7.02
N PHE A 133 40.28 17.31 6.56
CA PHE A 133 39.81 17.68 5.23
C PHE A 133 38.76 18.78 5.38
N GLU A 134 38.92 19.87 4.64
CA GLU A 134 38.15 21.11 4.83
C GLU A 134 37.42 21.54 3.55
N HIS A 135 36.57 22.56 3.65
CA HIS A 135 35.87 23.22 2.53
C HIS A 135 34.75 22.37 1.88
N PHE A 136 33.94 21.69 2.70
CA PHE A 136 32.72 21.03 2.23
C PHE A 136 31.47 21.82 2.63
N ASP A 137 30.57 22.04 1.69
CA ASP A 137 29.28 22.67 1.94
C ASP A 137 28.25 21.68 2.50
N GLY A 138 28.51 20.38 2.43
CA GLY A 138 27.76 19.36 3.14
C GLY A 138 28.35 17.96 3.05
N VAL A 139 27.74 17.07 3.80
CA VAL A 139 28.24 15.74 4.13
C VAL A 139 27.13 14.71 3.98
N LEU A 140 27.37 13.68 3.18
CA LEU A 140 26.51 12.51 3.05
C LEU A 140 27.15 11.31 3.75
N LEU A 141 26.50 10.77 4.76
CA LEU A 141 26.92 9.55 5.45
C LEU A 141 26.28 8.33 4.78
N ALA A 142 27.02 7.69 3.89
CA ALA A 142 26.66 6.48 3.16
C ALA A 142 27.30 5.22 3.79
N ILE A 143 27.23 5.11 5.12
CA ILE A 143 27.80 4.03 5.94
C ILE A 143 26.69 3.31 6.74
N PRO A 144 26.92 2.07 7.20
CA PRO A 144 25.99 1.35 8.09
C PRO A 144 25.51 2.19 9.28
N ALA A 145 24.24 2.06 9.66
CA ALA A 145 23.62 2.88 10.71
C ALA A 145 24.40 2.90 12.05
N PRO A 146 24.94 1.78 12.57
CA PRO A 146 25.75 1.83 13.78
C PRO A 146 27.03 2.65 13.61
N GLN A 147 27.67 2.60 12.45
CA GLN A 147 28.87 3.40 12.16
C GLN A 147 28.54 4.89 11.99
N ALA A 148 27.38 5.21 11.41
CA ALA A 148 26.89 6.59 11.33
C ALA A 148 26.60 7.15 12.73
N ARG A 149 26.00 6.34 13.61
CA ARG A 149 25.75 6.70 15.01
C ARG A 149 27.06 7.02 15.75
N ASP A 150 28.03 6.11 15.70
CA ASP A 150 29.33 6.29 16.35
C ASP A 150 30.03 7.57 15.85
N LEU A 151 30.01 7.83 14.53
CA LEU A 151 30.59 9.03 13.94
C LEU A 151 29.90 10.31 14.44
N LEU A 152 28.57 10.33 14.48
CA LEU A 152 27.82 11.50 14.97
C LEU A 152 28.05 11.74 16.46
N ASP A 153 28.08 10.67 17.27
CA ASP A 153 28.33 10.75 18.70
C ASP A 153 29.75 11.28 18.97
N ASN A 154 30.77 10.76 18.29
CA ASN A 154 32.15 11.25 18.37
C ASN A 154 32.29 12.71 17.90
N SER A 155 31.38 13.17 17.05
CA SER A 155 31.34 14.55 16.55
C SER A 155 30.60 15.51 17.47
N GLY A 156 29.98 15.02 18.56
CA GLY A 156 29.07 15.82 19.39
C GLY A 156 27.79 16.24 18.66
N LEU A 157 27.48 15.59 17.53
CA LEU A 157 26.28 15.77 16.72
C LEU A 157 25.24 14.67 16.99
N GLY A 158 25.47 13.86 18.03
CA GLY A 158 24.64 12.71 18.38
C GLY A 158 23.16 13.07 18.43
N ILE A 159 22.33 12.28 17.75
CA ILE A 159 20.88 12.49 17.68
C ILE A 159 20.22 11.36 18.48
N PRO A 160 19.78 11.62 19.73
CA PRO A 160 19.17 10.57 20.54
C PRO A 160 17.87 10.09 19.87
N GLY A 161 17.84 8.82 19.46
CA GLY A 161 16.61 8.10 19.12
C GLY A 161 16.32 7.89 17.62
N LEU A 162 16.84 8.70 16.69
CA LEU A 162 16.45 8.58 15.27
C LEU A 162 16.95 7.31 14.57
N LEU A 163 18.14 6.84 14.94
CA LEU A 163 18.69 5.58 14.43
C LEU A 163 18.43 4.39 15.38
N ALA A 164 17.75 4.61 16.51
CA ALA A 164 17.47 3.55 17.49
C ALA A 164 16.67 2.36 16.94
N PRO A 165 15.67 2.54 16.05
CA PRO A 165 14.90 1.40 15.53
C PRO A 165 15.65 0.58 14.47
N VAL A 166 16.75 1.10 13.92
CA VAL A 166 17.49 0.42 12.85
C VAL A 166 18.38 -0.68 13.44
N SER A 167 18.15 -1.93 13.04
CA SER A 167 18.98 -3.07 13.43
C SER A 167 19.62 -3.75 12.21
N MET A 168 20.87 -4.17 12.35
CA MET A 168 21.63 -4.86 11.30
C MET A 168 22.29 -6.12 11.86
N ASP A 169 22.12 -7.22 11.14
CA ASP A 169 22.67 -8.52 11.50
C ASP A 169 24.09 -8.72 10.96
N PRO A 170 24.96 -9.42 11.72
CA PRO A 170 26.26 -9.83 11.25
C PRO A 170 26.19 -11.09 10.38
N VAL A 171 27.14 -11.23 9.47
CA VAL A 171 27.33 -12.46 8.67
C VAL A 171 28.82 -12.80 8.57
N TRP A 172 29.17 -14.04 8.88
CA TRP A 172 30.47 -14.60 8.52
C TRP A 172 30.45 -15.14 7.09
N ALA A 173 31.46 -14.78 6.31
CA ALA A 173 31.66 -15.26 4.94
C ALA A 173 32.96 -16.09 4.85
N LEU A 174 32.83 -17.39 4.58
CA LEU A 174 33.96 -18.28 4.34
C LEU A 174 34.31 -18.29 2.84
N MET A 175 35.54 -17.93 2.50
CA MET A 175 36.10 -18.08 1.16
C MET A 175 36.93 -19.35 1.09
N VAL A 176 36.66 -20.22 0.12
CA VAL A 176 37.44 -21.46 -0.09
C VAL A 176 37.82 -21.67 -1.54
N SER A 177 39.00 -22.24 -1.79
CA SER A 177 39.42 -22.70 -3.11
C SER A 177 39.66 -24.20 -3.08
N LEU A 178 39.01 -24.93 -3.98
CA LEU A 178 39.08 -26.39 -4.08
C LEU A 178 39.90 -26.81 -5.30
N GLU A 179 40.58 -27.95 -5.22
CA GLU A 179 41.33 -28.52 -6.36
C GLU A 179 40.38 -28.95 -7.49
N ARG A 180 39.22 -29.50 -7.13
CA ARG A 180 38.17 -29.94 -8.05
C ARG A 180 36.87 -29.18 -7.75
N PRO A 181 36.02 -28.91 -8.76
CA PRO A 181 34.75 -28.26 -8.52
C PRO A 181 33.79 -29.23 -7.82
N LEU A 182 32.89 -28.68 -7.00
CA LEU A 182 31.72 -29.38 -6.49
C LEU A 182 30.75 -29.67 -7.63
N THR A 183 29.88 -30.65 -7.40
CA THR A 183 28.86 -31.10 -8.35
C THR A 183 27.80 -30.01 -8.59
N GLN A 184 27.47 -29.22 -7.57
CA GLN A 184 26.53 -28.10 -7.69
C GLN A 184 27.27 -26.76 -7.59
N THR A 185 26.75 -25.78 -8.32
CA THR A 185 27.27 -24.41 -8.36
C THR A 185 26.72 -23.56 -7.22
N THR A 186 25.55 -23.90 -6.66
CA THR A 186 24.97 -23.21 -5.51
C THR A 186 24.29 -24.19 -4.57
N TYR A 187 24.28 -23.86 -3.28
CA TYR A 187 23.56 -24.58 -2.24
C TYR A 187 22.88 -23.54 -1.32
N THR A 188 21.68 -23.86 -0.86
CA THR A 188 20.88 -23.03 0.06
C THR A 188 20.50 -23.84 1.29
N ASP A 189 20.50 -23.20 2.45
CA ASP A 189 20.08 -23.77 3.74
C ASP A 189 20.74 -25.13 4.03
N LEU A 190 22.06 -25.20 3.82
CA LEU A 190 22.86 -26.41 3.99
C LEU A 190 22.81 -26.96 5.42
N ASP A 191 22.92 -26.09 6.40
CA ASP A 191 22.98 -26.41 7.83
C ASP A 191 22.64 -25.16 8.66
N PRO A 192 22.21 -25.27 9.95
CA PRO A 192 22.04 -24.11 10.81
C PRO A 192 23.26 -23.17 10.91
N CYS A 193 24.47 -23.65 10.61
CA CYS A 193 25.67 -22.84 10.46
C CYS A 193 25.75 -22.10 9.12
N ILE A 194 25.53 -22.79 7.98
CA ILE A 194 25.74 -22.24 6.63
C ILE A 194 24.41 -22.09 5.88
N SER A 195 24.02 -20.84 5.62
CA SER A 195 22.79 -20.50 4.91
C SER A 195 22.94 -20.57 3.39
N TRP A 196 24.14 -20.38 2.87
CA TRP A 196 24.37 -20.35 1.42
C TRP A 196 25.81 -20.70 1.06
N LEU A 197 26.01 -21.38 -0.07
CA LEU A 197 27.32 -21.63 -0.70
C LEU A 197 27.19 -21.40 -2.20
N GLY A 198 28.13 -20.69 -2.82
CA GLY A 198 28.12 -20.47 -4.27
C GLY A 198 29.50 -20.48 -4.92
N ALA A 199 29.54 -21.06 -6.12
CA ALA A 199 30.69 -21.14 -7.02
C ALA A 199 30.97 -19.78 -7.64
N ASN A 200 31.97 -19.06 -7.12
CA ASN A 200 32.29 -17.72 -7.60
C ASN A 200 32.74 -17.74 -9.07
N PHE A 201 33.45 -18.78 -9.50
CA PHE A 201 33.88 -18.95 -10.90
C PHE A 201 32.74 -19.19 -11.89
N SER A 202 31.54 -19.57 -11.42
CA SER A 202 30.37 -19.74 -12.29
C SER A 202 29.67 -18.41 -12.59
N LYS A 203 30.00 -17.34 -11.86
CA LYS A 203 29.44 -16.02 -12.09
C LYS A 203 29.98 -15.44 -13.40
N PRO A 204 29.13 -14.82 -14.25
CA PRO A 204 29.56 -14.22 -15.50
C PRO A 204 30.71 -13.22 -15.34
N GLY A 205 31.67 -13.27 -16.25
CA GLY A 205 32.83 -12.36 -16.29
C GLY A 205 33.92 -12.63 -15.25
N ARG A 206 33.79 -13.63 -14.38
CA ARG A 206 34.87 -14.03 -13.46
C ARG A 206 35.95 -14.80 -14.25
N PRO A 207 37.22 -14.66 -13.88
CA PRO A 207 38.31 -15.35 -14.58
C PRO A 207 38.13 -16.87 -14.49
N HIS A 208 38.48 -17.56 -15.57
CA HIS A 208 38.46 -19.03 -15.56
C HIS A 208 39.41 -19.55 -14.47
N PRO A 209 39.02 -20.58 -13.70
CA PRO A 209 39.89 -21.22 -12.71
C PRO A 209 41.24 -21.62 -13.32
N THR A 210 42.33 -21.08 -12.79
CA THR A 210 43.71 -21.47 -13.15
C THR A 210 44.40 -22.26 -12.04
N ASN A 211 44.14 -21.91 -10.77
CA ASN A 211 44.74 -22.53 -9.57
C ASN A 211 43.66 -22.91 -8.54
N GLY A 212 42.58 -23.55 -9.00
CA GLY A 212 41.48 -24.00 -8.14
C GLY A 212 40.15 -23.28 -8.36
N PHE A 213 39.09 -23.88 -7.81
CA PHE A 213 37.71 -23.47 -7.96
C PHE A 213 37.27 -22.69 -6.73
N ALA A 214 37.05 -21.39 -6.89
CA ALA A 214 36.69 -20.48 -5.81
C ALA A 214 35.20 -20.56 -5.44
N TYR A 215 34.90 -20.75 -4.15
CA TYR A 215 33.57 -20.71 -3.56
C TYR A 215 33.50 -19.70 -2.41
N VAL A 216 32.30 -19.19 -2.15
CA VAL A 216 31.98 -18.37 -0.99
C VAL A 216 30.79 -19.00 -0.27
N ALA A 217 30.94 -19.25 1.02
CA ALA A 217 29.85 -19.68 1.91
C ALA A 217 29.47 -18.53 2.86
N HIS A 218 28.18 -18.30 3.05
CA HIS A 218 27.66 -17.38 4.05
C HIS A 218 27.05 -18.15 5.21
N ALA A 219 27.42 -17.78 6.42
CA ALA A 219 26.81 -18.30 7.62
C ALA A 219 25.37 -17.78 7.79
N ASN A 220 24.57 -18.47 8.59
CA ASN A 220 23.29 -17.94 9.07
C ASN A 220 23.52 -16.75 10.02
N CYS A 221 22.63 -15.75 10.03
CA CYS A 221 22.71 -14.58 10.91
C CYS A 221 22.68 -14.97 12.40
N ASP A 222 21.84 -15.94 12.78
CA ASP A 222 21.71 -16.41 14.17
C ASP A 222 22.98 -17.12 14.65
N TRP A 223 23.63 -17.86 13.75
CA TRP A 223 24.94 -18.46 14.02
C TRP A 223 26.01 -17.36 14.12
N SER A 224 26.03 -16.44 13.16
CA SER A 224 27.00 -15.35 13.12
C SER A 224 26.92 -14.42 14.34
N ARG A 225 25.72 -14.17 14.90
CA ARG A 225 25.57 -13.42 16.15
C ARG A 225 26.21 -14.12 17.35
N ARG A 226 26.11 -15.45 17.42
CA ARG A 226 26.69 -16.25 18.53
C ARG A 226 28.21 -16.32 18.44
N HIS A 227 28.75 -16.32 17.23
CA HIS A 227 30.18 -16.39 16.93
C HIS A 227 30.75 -15.03 16.51
N LEU A 228 30.11 -13.92 16.89
CA LEU A 228 30.50 -12.60 16.38
C LEU A 228 31.92 -12.24 16.81
N GLU A 229 32.28 -12.51 18.06
CA GLU A 229 33.57 -12.14 18.65
C GLU A 229 34.63 -13.24 18.59
N ASP A 230 34.32 -14.37 17.92
CA ASP A 230 35.27 -15.46 17.76
C ASP A 230 36.40 -15.10 16.79
N ASP A 231 37.56 -15.74 16.94
CA ASP A 231 38.69 -15.53 16.06
C ASP A 231 38.39 -16.03 14.63
N ALA A 232 38.87 -15.30 13.63
CA ALA A 232 38.60 -15.64 12.23
C ALA A 232 39.17 -17.00 11.82
N ALA A 233 40.27 -17.47 12.43
CA ALA A 233 40.83 -18.78 12.18
C ALA A 233 39.93 -19.89 12.73
N ASP A 234 39.40 -19.72 13.94
CA ASP A 234 38.48 -20.67 14.57
C ASP A 234 37.17 -20.76 13.77
N VAL A 235 36.61 -19.62 13.37
CA VAL A 235 35.41 -19.58 12.51
C VAL A 235 35.68 -20.21 11.14
N THR A 236 36.87 -19.98 10.58
CA THR A 236 37.28 -20.62 9.32
C THR A 236 37.21 -22.15 9.46
N GLU A 237 37.76 -22.70 10.55
CA GLU A 237 37.77 -24.13 10.78
C GLU A 237 36.38 -24.70 11.06
N MET A 238 35.56 -24.02 11.87
CA MET A 238 34.18 -24.44 12.16
C MET A 238 33.31 -24.50 10.89
N MET A 239 33.36 -23.46 10.05
CA MET A 239 32.60 -23.43 8.80
C MET A 239 33.16 -24.44 7.79
N ARG A 240 34.48 -24.64 7.73
CA ARG A 240 35.11 -25.66 6.87
C ARG A 240 34.70 -27.08 7.28
N GLN A 241 34.64 -27.35 8.58
CA GLN A 241 34.17 -28.62 9.11
C GLN A 241 32.70 -28.85 8.76
N THR A 242 31.86 -27.82 8.91
CA THR A 242 30.45 -27.88 8.48
C THR A 242 30.31 -28.26 7.00
N LEU A 243 31.09 -27.63 6.11
CA LEU A 243 31.08 -27.99 4.69
C LEU A 243 31.56 -29.42 4.43
N THR A 244 32.55 -29.88 5.19
CA THR A 244 33.06 -31.26 5.11
C THR A 244 31.98 -32.28 5.50
N ASP A 245 31.15 -31.95 6.50
CA ASP A 245 30.11 -32.83 7.01
C ASP A 245 28.85 -32.82 6.14
N CYS A 246 28.51 -31.68 5.52
CA CYS A 246 27.25 -31.48 4.81
C CYS A 246 27.35 -31.65 3.28
N VAL A 247 28.53 -31.48 2.68
CA VAL A 247 28.71 -31.52 1.22
C VAL A 247 29.57 -32.71 0.83
N THR A 248 28.93 -33.74 0.26
CA THR A 248 29.51 -35.07 0.00
C THR A 248 30.82 -35.07 -0.78
N ASP A 249 30.97 -34.15 -1.74
CA ASP A 249 32.15 -34.03 -2.61
C ASP A 249 33.08 -32.87 -2.22
N PHE A 250 32.90 -32.31 -1.03
CA PHE A 250 33.79 -31.29 -0.49
C PHE A 250 35.11 -31.91 0.00
N SER A 251 36.20 -31.55 -0.67
CA SER A 251 37.55 -31.98 -0.30
C SER A 251 38.28 -30.93 0.52
N ALA A 252 39.44 -31.30 1.09
CA ALA A 252 40.29 -30.36 1.81
C ALA A 252 40.64 -29.15 0.91
N PRO A 253 40.31 -27.91 1.34
CA PRO A 253 40.52 -26.75 0.50
C PRO A 253 42.01 -26.39 0.41
N MET A 254 42.44 -25.97 -0.78
CA MET A 254 43.79 -25.42 -1.01
C MET A 254 43.98 -24.05 -0.35
N PHE A 255 42.87 -23.36 -0.11
CA PHE A 255 42.81 -22.07 0.57
C PHE A 255 41.49 -21.95 1.33
N SER A 256 41.54 -21.43 2.56
CA SER A 256 40.35 -21.05 3.31
C SER A 256 40.60 -19.78 4.13
N SER A 257 39.62 -18.89 4.19
CA SER A 257 39.67 -17.69 5.02
C SER A 257 38.26 -17.16 5.27
N ALA A 258 37.91 -16.92 6.53
CA ALA A 258 36.66 -16.27 6.91
C ALA A 258 36.80 -14.74 6.95
N HIS A 259 35.70 -14.04 6.68
CA HIS A 259 35.56 -12.60 6.82
C HIS A 259 34.30 -12.25 7.62
N ARG A 260 34.44 -11.34 8.59
CA ARG A 260 33.36 -10.88 9.47
C ARG A 260 32.72 -9.61 8.92
N TRP A 261 31.50 -9.73 8.39
CA TRP A 261 30.65 -8.58 8.13
C TRP A 261 29.84 -8.27 9.38
N GLN A 262 30.32 -7.35 10.22
CA GLN A 262 29.64 -6.99 11.49
C GLN A 262 28.26 -6.36 11.27
N PHE A 263 28.07 -5.64 10.16
CA PHE A 263 26.82 -5.00 9.77
C PHE A 263 26.48 -5.40 8.32
N ALA A 264 26.03 -6.64 8.15
CA ALA A 264 25.88 -7.27 6.84
C ALA A 264 24.51 -6.99 6.21
N LEU A 265 23.44 -7.35 6.93
CA LEU A 265 22.06 -7.32 6.44
C LEU A 265 21.20 -6.49 7.37
N THR A 266 20.39 -5.61 6.83
CA THR A 266 19.39 -4.88 7.62
C THR A 266 18.29 -5.83 8.03
N GLN A 267 18.02 -5.91 9.33
CA GLN A 267 16.91 -6.68 9.87
C GLN A 267 15.68 -5.78 10.06
N THR A 268 15.89 -4.59 10.65
CA THR A 268 14.84 -3.58 10.83
C THR A 268 15.27 -2.31 10.10
N PRO A 269 14.64 -1.95 8.98
CA PRO A 269 14.98 -0.73 8.25
C PRO A 269 14.42 0.52 8.93
N LEU A 270 14.91 1.70 8.52
CA LEU A 270 14.37 2.99 8.97
C LEU A 270 12.93 3.23 8.48
N GLY A 271 12.56 2.69 7.32
CA GLY A 271 11.27 2.92 6.67
C GLY A 271 11.18 4.24 5.90
N GLN A 272 12.31 4.93 5.71
CA GLN A 272 12.43 6.17 4.93
C GLN A 272 13.64 6.04 4.02
N SER A 273 13.65 6.67 2.84
CA SER A 273 14.74 6.51 1.86
C SER A 273 16.08 7.10 2.32
N HIS A 274 16.06 8.07 3.23
CA HIS A 274 17.24 8.72 3.81
C HIS A 274 16.82 9.42 5.11
N LEU A 275 17.79 9.80 5.93
CA LEU A 275 17.57 10.64 7.10
C LEU A 275 18.32 11.97 6.91
N ALA A 276 17.59 13.05 6.71
CA ALA A 276 18.15 14.39 6.62
C ALA A 276 18.09 15.07 8.00
N LEU A 277 19.24 15.47 8.54
CA LEU A 277 19.27 16.31 9.74
C LEU A 277 19.01 17.76 9.35
N ASP A 278 19.58 18.15 8.21
CA ASP A 278 19.29 19.36 7.47
C ASP A 278 19.63 19.14 5.98
N ASN A 279 19.68 20.20 5.18
CA ASN A 279 20.04 20.11 3.76
C ASN A 279 21.56 19.96 3.51
N HIS A 280 22.36 19.93 4.56
CA HIS A 280 23.83 19.89 4.53
C HIS A 280 24.42 18.63 5.19
N LEU A 281 23.66 17.88 5.98
CA LEU A 281 24.06 16.62 6.58
C LEU A 281 22.94 15.58 6.43
N ILE A 282 23.19 14.59 5.57
CA ILE A 282 22.23 13.53 5.24
C ILE A 282 22.86 12.16 5.52
N LEU A 283 22.06 11.23 6.02
CA LEU A 283 22.42 9.84 6.20
C LEU A 283 21.63 8.98 5.20
N ALA A 284 22.30 8.00 4.61
CA ALA A 284 21.74 7.12 3.62
C ALA A 284 22.40 5.74 3.67
N GLY A 285 21.70 4.72 3.19
CA GLY A 285 22.19 3.36 3.10
C GLY A 285 21.07 2.41 2.73
N ASP A 286 21.39 1.17 2.39
CA ASP A 286 20.38 0.10 2.30
C ASP A 286 19.48 0.06 3.53
N TRP A 287 20.05 0.21 4.73
CA TRP A 287 19.35 0.20 6.02
C TRP A 287 18.21 1.22 6.17
N CYS A 288 18.12 2.17 5.25
CA CYS A 288 16.99 3.08 5.13
C CYS A 288 15.70 2.34 4.70
N LEU A 289 15.80 1.39 3.75
CA LEU A 289 14.67 0.74 3.10
C LEU A 289 14.66 -0.79 3.28
N GLY A 290 15.83 -1.43 3.37
CA GLY A 290 15.95 -2.88 3.45
C GLY A 290 17.41 -3.35 3.45
N ALA A 291 17.67 -4.50 2.83
CA ALA A 291 18.99 -5.15 2.79
C ALA A 291 19.51 -5.40 1.36
N GLU A 292 18.74 -5.02 0.35
CA GLU A 292 19.07 -5.30 -1.05
C GLU A 292 19.98 -4.24 -1.66
N VAL A 293 20.67 -4.61 -2.76
CA VAL A 293 21.47 -3.65 -3.54
C VAL A 293 20.59 -2.53 -4.13
N GLU A 294 19.34 -2.86 -4.47
CA GLU A 294 18.36 -1.90 -4.96
C GLU A 294 17.94 -0.88 -3.88
N ASP A 295 17.83 -1.30 -2.61
CA ASP A 295 17.58 -0.41 -1.48
C ASP A 295 18.72 0.61 -1.32
N ALA A 296 19.98 0.12 -1.42
CA ALA A 296 21.16 0.97 -1.39
C ALA A 296 21.16 2.01 -2.53
N PHE A 297 20.78 1.59 -3.74
CA PHE A 297 20.67 2.45 -4.93
C PHE A 297 19.59 3.52 -4.75
N THR A 298 18.41 3.12 -4.29
CA THR A 298 17.27 4.02 -4.07
C THR A 298 17.60 5.04 -2.99
N SER A 299 18.15 4.60 -1.86
CA SER A 299 18.57 5.48 -0.78
C SER A 299 19.61 6.51 -1.23
N GLY A 300 20.64 6.06 -1.98
CA GLY A 300 21.67 6.97 -2.53
C GLY A 300 21.11 7.98 -3.53
N THR A 301 20.15 7.55 -4.35
CA THR A 301 19.45 8.42 -5.31
C THR A 301 18.65 9.50 -4.61
N GLN A 302 17.83 9.13 -3.62
CA GLN A 302 16.98 10.06 -2.89
C GLN A 302 17.79 11.03 -2.02
N ALA A 303 18.87 10.55 -1.40
CA ALA A 303 19.77 11.42 -0.64
C ALA A 303 20.44 12.47 -1.54
N ALA A 304 20.89 12.10 -2.74
CA ALA A 304 21.43 13.05 -3.72
C ALA A 304 20.39 14.10 -4.14
N LEU A 305 19.14 13.69 -4.38
CA LEU A 305 18.05 14.62 -4.69
C LEU A 305 17.81 15.59 -3.53
N LYS A 306 17.78 15.10 -2.28
CA LYS A 306 17.55 15.93 -1.10
C LYS A 306 18.66 16.97 -0.88
N MET A 307 19.91 16.67 -1.23
CA MET A 307 21.02 17.64 -1.17
C MET A 307 20.94 18.74 -2.25
N THR A 308 20.03 18.64 -3.21
CA THR A 308 19.93 19.60 -4.33
C THR A 308 18.79 20.60 -4.12
N PRO A 309 19.02 21.92 -4.27
CA PRO A 309 17.96 22.92 -4.20
C PRO A 309 17.06 22.88 -5.46
N PRO A 310 15.77 23.24 -5.33
CA PRO A 310 14.74 23.08 -6.37
C PRO A 310 15.00 23.83 -7.68
N GLU A 311 15.83 24.89 -7.68
CA GLU A 311 16.17 25.64 -8.89
C GLU A 311 17.09 24.86 -9.85
N ARG A 312 17.90 23.93 -9.34
CA ARG A 312 18.83 23.11 -10.15
C ARG A 312 18.23 21.78 -10.60
N SER A 313 17.16 21.30 -9.98
CA SER A 313 16.45 20.07 -10.40
C SER A 313 15.65 20.29 -11.68
N ASN A 314 15.04 21.46 -11.86
CA ASN A 314 14.23 21.80 -13.04
C ASN A 314 15.04 22.04 -14.33
N ALA A 315 16.31 22.46 -14.23
CA ALA A 315 17.16 22.72 -15.39
C ALA A 315 17.52 21.44 -16.19
N ASN A 316 17.40 20.24 -15.61
CA ASN A 316 17.88 18.99 -16.21
C ASN A 316 16.78 18.04 -16.73
N ILE A 317 15.50 18.30 -16.43
CA ILE A 317 14.37 17.60 -17.09
C ILE A 317 14.39 17.88 -18.61
N GLY A 318 14.85 19.07 -19.01
CA GLY A 318 15.08 19.43 -20.41
C GLY A 318 16.25 18.69 -21.07
N ALA A 319 17.32 18.37 -20.32
CA ALA A 319 18.50 17.67 -20.85
C ALA A 319 18.28 16.15 -20.99
N GLN A 320 17.55 15.53 -20.05
CA GLN A 320 17.16 14.12 -20.15
C GLN A 320 16.20 13.87 -21.33
N ARG A 321 15.29 14.81 -21.64
CA ARG A 321 14.44 14.76 -22.85
C ARG A 321 15.25 14.81 -24.16
N ASN A 322 16.36 15.54 -24.18
CA ASN A 322 17.22 15.65 -25.37
C ASN A 322 18.11 14.41 -25.59
N MET A 323 18.49 13.71 -24.52
CA MET A 323 19.26 12.45 -24.61
C MET A 323 18.40 11.27 -25.13
N ILE A 324 17.10 11.28 -24.83
CA ILE A 324 16.12 10.33 -25.40
C ILE A 324 15.94 10.58 -26.91
N ARG A 325 15.92 11.84 -27.34
CA ARG A 325 15.85 12.22 -28.77
C ARG A 325 17.07 11.78 -29.58
N PHE A 326 18.27 11.85 -29.00
CA PHE A 326 19.51 11.55 -29.72
C PHE A 326 19.71 10.04 -29.98
N ASN A 327 19.19 9.17 -29.11
CA ASN A 327 19.31 7.72 -29.26
C ASN A 327 18.24 7.10 -30.18
N ALA A 328 17.09 7.75 -30.34
CA ALA A 328 16.04 7.33 -31.29
C ALA A 328 16.47 7.55 -32.76
N GLN A 329 17.18 8.65 -33.02
CA GLN A 329 17.61 9.07 -34.36
C GLN A 329 18.65 8.12 -35.02
N ARG A 330 19.32 7.29 -34.22
CA ARG A 330 20.32 6.32 -34.71
C ARG A 330 19.72 4.97 -35.13
N ARG A 331 18.43 4.72 -34.83
CA ARG A 331 17.71 3.49 -35.22
C ARG A 331 16.96 3.60 -36.55
N GLU A 332 16.73 4.82 -37.08
CA GLU A 332 16.00 5.04 -38.34
C GLU A 332 16.83 4.81 -39.62
N THR A 333 18.16 4.81 -39.56
CA THR A 333 18.99 4.70 -40.77
C THR A 333 19.05 3.28 -41.36
N LEU A 334 18.42 2.28 -40.73
CA LEU A 334 18.47 0.87 -41.16
C LEU A 334 17.16 0.31 -41.75
N LEU A 335 16.07 1.08 -41.77
CA LEU A 335 14.76 0.57 -42.23
C LEU A 335 14.14 1.36 -43.39
N HIS A 336 14.81 2.38 -43.92
CA HIS A 336 14.25 3.29 -44.92
C HIS A 336 14.44 2.86 -46.39
N HIS A 337 14.41 1.56 -46.68
CA HIS A 337 14.42 1.04 -48.06
C HIS A 337 13.35 -0.03 -48.24
N GLN A 338 12.10 0.39 -48.46
CA GLN A 338 11.19 -0.13 -49.49
C GLN A 338 9.77 0.44 -49.35
N ALA A 339 9.11 0.58 -50.50
CA ALA A 339 7.68 0.82 -50.70
C ALA A 339 7.17 2.27 -50.73
N HIS A 340 7.58 3.00 -51.77
CA HIS A 340 6.62 3.82 -52.53
C HIS A 340 5.93 2.95 -53.58
N ARG A 341 4.59 2.85 -53.56
CA ARG A 341 3.66 3.06 -54.70
C ARG A 341 2.29 2.38 -54.49
N ALA A 342 1.26 3.20 -54.75
CA ALA A 342 0.04 2.92 -55.51
C ALA A 342 -1.32 2.80 -54.79
N ALA A 343 -2.24 3.59 -55.38
CA ALA A 343 -3.67 3.42 -55.58
C ALA A 343 -4.65 3.89 -54.49
N ALA A 344 -5.39 4.94 -54.86
CA ALA A 344 -6.55 5.48 -54.16
C ALA A 344 -7.75 4.51 -54.20
N PRO A 345 -8.48 4.29 -53.08
CA PRO A 345 -9.76 3.60 -53.04
C PRO A 345 -10.96 4.58 -52.91
N PRO A 346 -12.20 4.09 -53.10
CA PRO A 346 -13.28 4.83 -53.76
C PRO A 346 -14.13 5.72 -52.83
N GLN A 347 -14.77 6.73 -53.43
CA GLN A 347 -15.78 7.59 -52.82
C GLN A 347 -17.01 6.76 -52.38
N ALA A 348 -17.35 6.83 -51.10
CA ALA A 348 -18.64 6.41 -50.54
C ALA A 348 -19.28 7.63 -49.84
N ASP A 349 -20.57 7.84 -50.07
CA ASP A 349 -21.33 9.08 -49.83
C ASP A 349 -21.20 9.68 -48.42
N ASP A 350 -20.51 10.84 -48.35
CA ASP A 350 -20.15 11.57 -47.13
C ASP A 350 -21.21 12.60 -46.65
N LYS A 351 -22.48 12.50 -47.07
CA LYS A 351 -23.52 13.49 -46.69
C LYS A 351 -24.89 12.86 -46.49
N ARG A 352 -25.24 12.48 -45.25
CA ARG A 352 -26.63 12.07 -44.94
C ARG A 352 -27.26 12.57 -43.64
N TRP A 353 -26.63 13.48 -42.89
CA TRP A 353 -27.14 13.87 -41.57
C TRP A 353 -27.35 15.39 -41.47
N THR A 354 -28.53 15.86 -41.89
CA THR A 354 -28.90 17.30 -41.74
C THR A 354 -30.38 17.55 -41.44
N LYS A 355 -31.21 16.55 -41.11
CA LYS A 355 -32.64 16.78 -40.85
C LYS A 355 -33.16 15.98 -39.65
N ALA A 356 -32.93 16.48 -38.43
CA ALA A 356 -33.85 16.36 -37.28
C ALA A 356 -33.38 17.09 -36.00
N THR A 357 -32.07 17.23 -35.76
CA THR A 357 -31.53 17.63 -34.43
C THR A 357 -30.64 18.90 -34.43
N GLY A 358 -30.38 19.49 -35.61
CA GLY A 358 -29.59 20.71 -35.75
C GLY A 358 -28.06 20.53 -35.59
N ILE A 359 -27.57 19.32 -35.30
CA ILE A 359 -26.14 19.02 -35.14
C ILE A 359 -25.56 18.62 -36.50
N ASN A 360 -24.38 19.14 -36.86
CA ASN A 360 -23.71 18.85 -38.14
C ASN A 360 -22.40 18.09 -37.89
N LEU A 361 -22.51 16.83 -37.47
CA LEU A 361 -21.35 15.95 -37.21
C LEU A 361 -20.88 15.27 -38.50
N LEU A 362 -19.57 15.33 -38.76
CA LEU A 362 -18.90 14.48 -39.76
C LEU A 362 -18.39 13.22 -39.05
N THR A 363 -19.02 12.08 -39.30
CA THR A 363 -18.68 10.80 -38.66
C THR A 363 -18.09 9.83 -39.66
N LYS A 364 -16.94 9.22 -39.32
CA LYS A 364 -16.33 8.14 -40.10
C LYS A 364 -16.21 6.89 -39.25
N THR A 365 -16.64 5.75 -39.79
CA THR A 365 -16.56 4.43 -39.12
C THR A 365 -15.69 3.50 -39.95
N VAL A 366 -14.74 2.81 -39.33
CA VAL A 366 -13.87 1.86 -40.04
C VAL A 366 -13.53 0.67 -39.14
N ALA A 367 -13.51 -0.55 -39.70
CA ALA A 367 -13.13 -1.76 -38.97
C ALA A 367 -11.98 -2.53 -39.64
N ILE A 368 -11.27 -3.36 -38.86
CA ILE A 368 -10.15 -4.17 -39.35
C ILE A 368 -10.56 -5.21 -40.41
N GLN A 369 -11.81 -5.68 -40.41
CA GLN A 369 -12.30 -6.61 -41.44
C GLN A 369 -12.33 -5.98 -42.85
N ASP A 370 -12.51 -4.67 -42.98
CA ASP A 370 -12.50 -3.96 -44.28
C ASP A 370 -11.11 -3.99 -44.94
N LEU A 371 -10.03 -4.14 -44.15
CA LEU A 371 -8.66 -4.38 -44.63
C LEU A 371 -8.46 -5.80 -45.14
N LEU A 372 -9.09 -6.80 -44.50
CA LEU A 372 -8.97 -8.21 -44.85
C LEU A 372 -9.77 -8.57 -46.11
N ILE A 373 -10.91 -7.90 -46.35
CA ILE A 373 -11.76 -8.11 -47.53
C ILE A 373 -11.03 -7.68 -48.82
N PHE A 374 -10.23 -6.61 -48.80
CA PHE A 374 -9.45 -6.16 -49.96
C PHE A 374 -8.23 -7.05 -50.27
N LYS A 375 -7.77 -7.88 -49.32
CA LYS A 375 -6.73 -8.89 -49.57
C LYS A 375 -7.26 -10.14 -50.28
N LYS A 376 -8.59 -10.30 -50.40
CA LYS A 376 -9.27 -11.39 -51.13
C LYS A 376 -9.91 -10.90 -52.44
N SER A 377 -9.09 -10.76 -53.47
CA SER A 377 -9.52 -10.80 -54.88
C SER A 377 -8.25 -11.10 -55.69
N THR A 378 -7.97 -12.34 -56.06
CA THR A 378 -8.58 -13.02 -57.21
C THR A 378 -8.61 -14.54 -57.02
N GLY A 379 -9.79 -15.17 -57.04
CA GLY A 379 -9.88 -16.64 -57.10
C GLY A 379 -11.23 -17.18 -56.63
N LYS A 380 -11.89 -17.94 -57.51
CA LYS A 380 -13.25 -18.49 -57.35
C LYS A 380 -13.41 -19.52 -56.22
N THR A 381 -14.66 -19.59 -55.78
CA THR A 381 -15.40 -20.72 -55.17
C THR A 381 -15.12 -21.07 -53.71
N SER A 382 -16.22 -21.05 -52.96
CA SER A 382 -16.40 -21.28 -51.54
C SER A 382 -16.05 -22.69 -51.09
N THR A 383 -15.13 -22.78 -50.14
CA THR A 383 -15.02 -23.84 -49.12
C THR A 383 -14.65 -23.18 -47.79
N LEU A 384 -15.10 -23.77 -46.68
CA LEU A 384 -15.00 -23.32 -45.28
C LEU A 384 -13.86 -22.32 -45.01
N SER A 385 -14.23 -21.12 -44.55
CA SER A 385 -13.31 -20.01 -44.28
C SER A 385 -12.15 -20.45 -43.37
N GLU A 386 -10.94 -20.55 -43.93
CA GLU A 386 -9.71 -20.53 -43.14
C GLU A 386 -9.75 -19.28 -42.26
N LYS A 387 -9.80 -19.48 -40.94
CA LYS A 387 -9.64 -18.41 -39.96
C LYS A 387 -8.17 -18.01 -39.95
N THR A 388 -7.87 -16.79 -40.35
CA THR A 388 -6.54 -16.21 -40.19
C THR A 388 -6.41 -15.69 -38.76
N TYR A 389 -5.46 -16.23 -38.01
CA TYR A 389 -5.12 -15.75 -36.67
C TYR A 389 -4.06 -14.66 -36.79
N LEU A 390 -4.32 -13.49 -36.21
CA LEU A 390 -3.37 -12.37 -36.16
C LEU A 390 -2.61 -12.43 -34.84
N ASP A 391 -1.29 -12.29 -34.87
CA ASP A 391 -0.52 -12.02 -33.66
C ASP A 391 -0.58 -10.54 -33.27
N ALA A 392 -0.13 -10.22 -32.06
CA ALA A 392 -0.21 -8.87 -31.51
C ALA A 392 0.55 -7.83 -32.34
N GLN A 393 1.69 -8.23 -32.93
CA GLN A 393 2.52 -7.35 -33.76
C GLN A 393 1.81 -7.02 -35.08
N THR A 394 1.20 -8.03 -35.72
CA THR A 394 0.45 -7.87 -36.96
C THR A 394 -0.78 -6.98 -36.75
N LEU A 395 -1.50 -7.15 -35.64
CA LEU A 395 -2.64 -6.30 -35.27
C LEU A 395 -2.22 -4.83 -35.11
N LEU A 396 -1.07 -4.58 -34.49
CA LEU A 396 -0.52 -3.24 -34.30
C LEU A 396 -0.13 -2.60 -35.64
N GLU A 397 0.60 -3.32 -36.48
CA GLU A 397 1.03 -2.84 -37.80
C GLU A 397 -0.17 -2.52 -38.72
N ASP A 398 -1.18 -3.38 -38.72
CA ASP A 398 -2.39 -3.14 -39.51
C ASP A 398 -3.23 -1.98 -38.96
N SER A 399 -3.20 -1.73 -37.64
CA SER A 399 -3.82 -0.55 -37.02
C SER A 399 -3.13 0.75 -37.44
N PHE A 400 -1.79 0.76 -37.53
CA PHE A 400 -1.04 1.92 -38.06
C PHE A 400 -1.30 2.16 -39.56
N ARG A 401 -1.41 1.09 -40.35
CA ARG A 401 -1.80 1.19 -41.77
C ARG A 401 -3.22 1.74 -41.93
N LEU A 402 -4.14 1.33 -41.05
CA LEU A 402 -5.50 1.85 -41.00
C LEU A 402 -5.50 3.35 -40.71
N ALA A 403 -4.75 3.78 -39.71
CA ALA A 403 -4.62 5.18 -39.34
C ALA A 403 -4.07 6.04 -40.48
N SER A 404 -3.03 5.56 -41.18
CA SER A 404 -2.49 6.20 -42.38
C SER A 404 -3.55 6.41 -43.46
N ARG A 405 -4.38 5.40 -43.72
CA ARG A 405 -5.46 5.51 -44.73
C ARG A 405 -6.55 6.51 -44.33
N ILE A 406 -6.91 6.56 -43.05
CA ILE A 406 -7.89 7.54 -42.56
C ILE A 406 -7.30 8.95 -42.70
N TYR A 407 -6.03 9.13 -42.36
CA TYR A 407 -5.32 10.40 -42.51
C TYR A 407 -5.22 10.84 -43.99
N ASP A 408 -4.85 9.93 -44.89
CA ASP A 408 -4.73 10.20 -46.33
C ASP A 408 -6.08 10.52 -46.99
N SER A 409 -7.19 10.08 -46.39
CA SER A 409 -8.54 10.43 -46.86
C SER A 409 -8.95 11.87 -46.58
N GLY A 410 -8.11 12.64 -45.86
CA GLY A 410 -8.40 14.01 -45.45
C GLY A 410 -9.24 14.13 -44.17
N PHE A 411 -9.66 13.02 -43.57
CA PHE A 411 -10.39 13.04 -42.30
C PHE A 411 -9.44 13.34 -41.13
N ARG A 412 -9.83 14.28 -40.26
CA ARG A 412 -9.07 14.72 -39.08
C ARG A 412 -10.02 14.67 -37.88
N PRO A 413 -10.00 13.61 -37.07
CA PRO A 413 -10.92 13.49 -35.93
C PRO A 413 -10.51 14.46 -34.82
N THR A 414 -11.49 15.13 -34.22
CA THR A 414 -11.30 15.79 -32.91
C THR A 414 -11.56 14.82 -31.77
N PHE A 415 -12.38 13.78 -32.00
CA PHE A 415 -12.63 12.69 -31.06
C PHE A 415 -12.44 11.31 -31.70
N ILE A 416 -11.78 10.41 -30.97
CA ILE A 416 -11.66 8.99 -31.25
C ILE A 416 -12.43 8.23 -30.18
N VAL A 417 -13.34 7.35 -30.58
CA VAL A 417 -14.15 6.53 -29.67
C VAL A 417 -13.87 5.06 -29.96
N ALA A 418 -13.16 4.39 -29.06
CA ALA A 418 -12.82 2.98 -29.21
C ALA A 418 -13.74 2.07 -28.39
N VAL A 419 -14.26 1.00 -29.01
CA VAL A 419 -15.13 0.03 -28.33
C VAL A 419 -14.28 -0.99 -27.57
N TRP A 420 -14.56 -1.17 -26.27
CA TRP A 420 -13.64 -1.85 -25.33
C TRP A 420 -13.36 -3.33 -25.62
N ARG A 421 -14.28 -4.04 -26.27
CA ARG A 421 -13.96 -5.39 -26.76
C ARG A 421 -13.33 -5.23 -28.14
N GLY A 422 -11.99 -5.26 -28.17
CA GLY A 422 -11.16 -5.36 -29.37
C GLY A 422 -10.89 -4.05 -30.12
N GLY A 423 -11.79 -3.07 -30.10
CA GLY A 423 -11.56 -1.74 -30.68
C GLY A 423 -10.51 -0.89 -29.95
N ALA A 424 -10.33 -1.09 -28.62
CA ALA A 424 -9.41 -0.29 -27.80
C ALA A 424 -7.92 -0.37 -28.21
N PRO A 425 -7.31 -1.57 -28.41
CA PRO A 425 -5.94 -1.68 -28.93
C PRO A 425 -5.73 -0.97 -30.28
N ILE A 426 -6.74 -1.03 -31.16
CA ILE A 426 -6.71 -0.39 -32.48
C ILE A 426 -6.80 1.13 -32.32
N GLY A 427 -7.71 1.61 -31.47
CA GLY A 427 -7.91 3.03 -31.19
C GLY A 427 -6.66 3.71 -30.64
N ILE A 428 -5.89 3.02 -29.78
CA ILE A 428 -4.61 3.52 -29.25
C ILE A 428 -3.59 3.70 -30.39
N ALA A 429 -3.41 2.68 -31.23
CA ALA A 429 -2.48 2.78 -32.35
C ALA A 429 -2.87 3.88 -33.36
N VAL A 430 -4.18 4.06 -33.59
CA VAL A 430 -4.70 5.14 -34.43
C VAL A 430 -4.42 6.51 -33.80
N GLN A 431 -4.68 6.69 -32.50
CA GLN A 431 -4.38 7.92 -31.78
C GLN A 431 -2.89 8.29 -31.89
N GLU A 432 -1.99 7.34 -31.63
CA GLU A 432 -0.54 7.56 -31.72
C GLU A 432 -0.10 7.99 -33.13
N TYR A 433 -0.70 7.41 -34.17
CA TYR A 433 -0.43 7.82 -35.55
C TYR A 433 -0.90 9.26 -35.83
N PHE A 434 -2.10 9.64 -35.38
CA PHE A 434 -2.63 10.99 -35.58
C PHE A 434 -1.81 12.03 -34.80
N ALA A 435 -1.41 11.71 -33.57
CA ALA A 435 -0.50 12.55 -32.78
C ALA A 435 0.86 12.73 -33.48
N TYR A 436 1.42 11.67 -34.06
CA TYR A 436 2.65 11.75 -34.86
C TYR A 436 2.50 12.66 -36.10
N GLN A 437 1.33 12.65 -36.74
CA GLN A 437 1.01 13.53 -37.88
C GLN A 437 0.63 14.97 -37.46
N GLY A 438 0.67 15.29 -36.16
CA GLY A 438 0.34 16.62 -35.63
C GLY A 438 -1.15 16.92 -35.56
N VAL A 439 -2.00 15.89 -35.50
CA VAL A 439 -3.45 16.03 -35.32
C VAL A 439 -3.77 15.72 -33.86
N ASP A 440 -4.28 16.73 -33.16
CA ASP A 440 -4.73 16.56 -31.78
C ASP A 440 -6.15 15.97 -31.78
N SER A 441 -6.29 14.82 -31.11
CA SER A 441 -7.54 14.06 -31.05
C SER A 441 -7.75 13.55 -29.64
N ASP A 442 -8.87 13.92 -29.03
CA ASP A 442 -9.28 13.39 -27.73
C ASP A 442 -9.76 11.94 -27.90
N HIS A 443 -9.32 11.01 -27.04
CA HIS A 443 -9.57 9.59 -27.20
C HIS A 443 -10.26 9.01 -25.96
N ILE A 444 -11.43 8.40 -26.18
CA ILE A 444 -12.19 7.72 -25.14
C ILE A 444 -12.48 6.27 -25.53
N SER A 445 -12.46 5.40 -24.54
CA SER A 445 -12.94 4.02 -24.67
C SER A 445 -14.34 3.87 -24.08
N ILE A 446 -15.25 3.20 -24.80
CA ILE A 446 -16.63 2.96 -24.36
C ILE A 446 -16.96 1.47 -24.31
N ARG A 447 -17.83 1.09 -23.37
CA ARG A 447 -18.28 -0.30 -23.23
C ARG A 447 -19.67 -0.47 -23.82
N THR A 448 -19.83 -1.47 -24.67
CA THR A 448 -21.14 -1.91 -25.16
C THR A 448 -21.49 -3.28 -24.58
N SER A 449 -22.77 -3.48 -24.22
CA SER A 449 -23.30 -4.80 -23.86
C SER A 449 -24.56 -5.07 -24.66
N ALA A 450 -24.57 -6.15 -25.43
CA ALA A 450 -25.81 -6.76 -25.89
C ALA A 450 -26.38 -7.57 -24.72
N TYR A 451 -27.54 -7.19 -24.20
CA TYR A 451 -28.22 -8.00 -23.19
C TYR A 451 -28.74 -9.27 -23.86
N THR A 452 -28.19 -10.44 -23.52
CA THR A 452 -28.92 -11.68 -23.13
C THR A 452 -27.99 -12.89 -22.99
N GLY A 453 -28.38 -13.79 -22.08
CA GLY A 453 -27.88 -15.15 -21.99
C GLY A 453 -28.16 -15.97 -23.25
N ILE A 454 -27.52 -17.14 -23.28
CA ILE A 454 -27.53 -18.12 -24.36
C ILE A 454 -28.99 -18.37 -24.82
N ASP A 455 -29.26 -18.14 -26.11
CA ASP A 455 -30.49 -18.44 -26.89
C ASP A 455 -31.59 -17.38 -27.14
N ASN A 456 -31.38 -16.07 -26.96
CA ASN A 456 -32.29 -15.08 -27.58
C ASN A 456 -31.61 -13.74 -27.91
N ARG A 457 -31.44 -13.39 -29.21
CA ARG A 457 -30.90 -12.07 -29.62
C ARG A 457 -31.90 -10.95 -29.29
N ALA A 458 -31.68 -10.16 -28.24
CA ALA A 458 -32.41 -8.92 -28.01
C ALA A 458 -31.89 -7.80 -28.94
N ARG A 459 -32.81 -6.93 -29.40
CA ARG A 459 -32.56 -5.84 -30.38
C ARG A 459 -31.94 -4.56 -29.79
N THR A 460 -31.55 -4.53 -28.53
CA THR A 460 -31.11 -3.32 -27.83
C THR A 460 -29.71 -3.48 -27.21
N VAL A 461 -28.76 -2.68 -27.70
CA VAL A 461 -27.38 -2.60 -27.20
C VAL A 461 -27.31 -1.48 -26.17
N ALA A 462 -26.86 -1.78 -24.95
CA ALA A 462 -26.61 -0.77 -23.91
C ALA A 462 -25.18 -0.24 -24.05
N VAL A 463 -25.01 1.08 -23.95
CA VAL A 463 -23.73 1.79 -24.12
C VAL A 463 -23.40 2.55 -22.83
N TYR A 464 -22.22 2.27 -22.26
CA TYR A 464 -21.71 2.86 -21.03
C TYR A 464 -20.46 3.71 -21.31
N GLY A 465 -20.20 4.72 -20.47
CA GLY A 465 -19.00 5.57 -20.58
C GLY A 465 -19.16 6.81 -21.48
N LEU A 466 -20.37 7.14 -21.94
CA LEU A 466 -20.59 8.29 -22.83
C LEU A 466 -20.62 9.65 -22.12
N SER A 467 -20.66 9.70 -20.78
CA SER A 467 -20.91 10.94 -20.02
C SER A 467 -19.86 12.03 -20.26
N TYR A 468 -18.59 11.66 -20.44
CA TYR A 468 -17.52 12.59 -20.80
C TYR A 468 -17.73 13.17 -22.20
N LEU A 469 -17.97 12.28 -23.17
CA LEU A 469 -18.17 12.62 -24.57
C LEU A 469 -19.38 13.55 -24.76
N ILE A 470 -20.49 13.30 -24.05
CA ILE A 470 -21.72 14.13 -24.10
C ILE A 470 -21.48 15.56 -23.59
N LYS A 471 -20.59 15.74 -22.61
CA LYS A 471 -20.27 17.04 -22.02
C LYS A 471 -19.32 17.88 -22.89
N LYS A 472 -18.55 17.24 -23.77
CA LYS A 472 -17.44 17.86 -24.52
C LYS A 472 -17.70 18.02 -26.01
N LEU A 473 -18.53 17.16 -26.61
CA LEU A 473 -18.88 17.23 -28.03
C LEU A 473 -19.63 18.52 -28.39
N THR A 474 -19.18 19.19 -29.44
CA THR A 474 -19.88 20.32 -30.08
C THR A 474 -20.25 19.99 -31.54
N ARG A 475 -20.88 20.95 -32.25
CA ARG A 475 -21.33 20.76 -33.64
C ARG A 475 -20.18 20.80 -34.64
N GLU A 476 -19.02 21.30 -34.24
CA GLU A 476 -17.83 21.46 -35.04
C GLU A 476 -16.90 20.24 -34.96
N ASP A 477 -17.18 19.32 -34.05
CA ASP A 477 -16.39 18.12 -33.81
C ASP A 477 -16.56 17.06 -34.90
N SER A 478 -15.49 16.31 -35.13
CA SER A 478 -15.42 15.19 -36.06
C SER A 478 -15.11 13.90 -35.30
N LEU A 479 -16.00 12.92 -35.42
CA LEU A 479 -15.97 11.70 -34.61
C LEU A 479 -15.45 10.50 -35.43
N LEU A 480 -14.39 9.86 -34.94
CA LEU A 480 -13.91 8.56 -35.43
C LEU A 480 -14.33 7.47 -34.45
N ILE A 481 -15.16 6.51 -34.89
CA ILE A 481 -15.51 5.34 -34.07
C ILE A 481 -14.70 4.13 -34.53
N VAL A 482 -14.00 3.49 -33.59
CA VAL A 482 -13.08 2.38 -33.83
C VAL A 482 -13.60 1.10 -33.15
N ASP A 483 -13.81 0.07 -33.95
CA ASP A 483 -14.30 -1.25 -33.52
C ASP A 483 -13.53 -2.36 -34.25
N ASP A 484 -13.39 -3.54 -33.63
CA ASP A 484 -12.71 -4.69 -34.24
C ASP A 484 -13.64 -5.57 -35.08
N VAL A 485 -14.96 -5.46 -34.88
CA VAL A 485 -15.98 -6.24 -35.59
C VAL A 485 -16.99 -5.33 -36.29
N PHE A 486 -17.05 -5.39 -37.62
CA PHE A 486 -18.12 -4.79 -38.41
C PHE A 486 -19.10 -5.87 -38.87
N ASP A 487 -20.01 -6.27 -37.97
CA ASP A 487 -21.04 -7.27 -38.26
C ASP A 487 -22.25 -6.63 -38.95
N THR A 488 -23.29 -6.28 -38.21
CA THR A 488 -24.58 -5.79 -38.74
C THR A 488 -24.76 -4.27 -38.65
N GLY A 489 -23.76 -3.54 -38.12
CA GLY A 489 -23.82 -2.08 -37.89
C GLY A 489 -24.66 -1.63 -36.69
N HIS A 490 -25.36 -2.54 -35.99
CA HIS A 490 -26.24 -2.19 -34.86
C HIS A 490 -25.51 -1.60 -33.65
N THR A 491 -24.28 -2.04 -33.35
CA THR A 491 -23.48 -1.51 -32.23
C THR A 491 -23.15 -0.03 -32.47
N ILE A 492 -22.69 0.29 -33.67
CA ILE A 492 -22.35 1.66 -34.08
C ILE A 492 -23.61 2.54 -34.10
N ALA A 493 -24.72 2.04 -34.66
CA ALA A 493 -26.00 2.74 -34.64
C ALA A 493 -26.48 3.03 -33.20
N ALA A 494 -26.35 2.06 -32.28
CA ALA A 494 -26.73 2.26 -30.88
C ALA A 494 -25.83 3.27 -30.15
N ILE A 495 -24.54 3.32 -30.46
CA ILE A 495 -23.62 4.32 -29.91
C ILE A 495 -24.05 5.72 -30.37
N ILE A 496 -24.32 5.88 -31.66
CA ILE A 496 -24.76 7.16 -32.25
C ILE A 496 -26.10 7.59 -31.68
N ASP A 497 -27.11 6.71 -31.64
CA ASP A 497 -28.43 6.99 -31.07
C ASP A 497 -28.36 7.41 -29.58
N ASN A 498 -27.45 6.83 -28.81
CA ASN A 498 -27.26 7.19 -27.40
C ASN A 498 -26.58 8.56 -27.23
N ILE A 499 -25.64 8.90 -28.10
CA ILE A 499 -25.01 10.23 -28.12
C ILE A 499 -26.08 11.28 -28.43
N GLU A 500 -26.90 11.07 -29.45
CA GLU A 500 -27.98 12.01 -29.81
C GLU A 500 -29.00 12.20 -28.67
N LYS A 501 -29.52 11.10 -28.10
CA LYS A 501 -30.55 11.16 -27.04
C LYS A 501 -30.05 11.84 -25.78
N LYS A 502 -28.84 11.49 -25.32
CA LYS A 502 -28.30 12.03 -24.07
C LYS A 502 -27.79 13.45 -24.23
N HIS A 503 -27.30 13.84 -25.39
CA HIS A 503 -26.92 15.22 -25.68
C HIS A 503 -28.16 16.13 -25.78
N LEU A 504 -29.26 15.66 -26.38
CA LEU A 504 -30.55 16.36 -26.33
C LEU A 504 -31.06 16.56 -24.89
N GLN A 505 -30.94 15.55 -24.02
CA GLN A 505 -31.30 15.66 -22.60
C GLN A 505 -30.39 16.62 -21.82
N HIS A 506 -29.08 16.59 -22.08
CA HIS A 506 -28.10 17.49 -21.47
C HIS A 506 -28.31 18.96 -21.90
N HIS A 507 -28.70 19.19 -23.15
CA HIS A 507 -29.06 20.54 -23.62
C HIS A 507 -30.44 21.01 -23.16
N TRP A 508 -31.41 20.11 -23.04
CA TRP A 508 -32.71 20.42 -22.40
C TRP A 508 -32.56 20.86 -20.94
N GLN A 509 -31.53 20.37 -20.24
CA GLN A 509 -31.19 20.78 -18.87
C GLN A 509 -30.47 22.13 -18.79
N THR A 510 -29.93 22.66 -19.90
CA THR A 510 -29.17 23.92 -19.94
C THR A 510 -29.89 25.08 -20.62
N SER A 511 -30.99 24.85 -21.34
CA SER A 511 -31.85 25.91 -21.91
C SER A 511 -33.32 25.69 -21.52
N GLY A 512 -33.84 26.54 -20.64
CA GLY A 512 -35.08 26.33 -19.88
C GLY A 512 -36.43 26.43 -20.63
N SER A 513 -37.35 25.53 -20.22
CA SER A 513 -38.83 25.51 -20.17
C SER A 513 -39.68 25.73 -21.46
N PRO A 514 -40.90 25.12 -21.60
CA PRO A 514 -42.02 25.24 -20.63
C PRO A 514 -42.86 23.98 -20.27
N ALA A 515 -43.44 24.06 -19.07
CA ALA A 515 -44.79 23.63 -18.63
C ALA A 515 -45.10 22.20 -18.09
N GLU A 516 -45.66 22.22 -16.88
CA GLU A 516 -46.67 21.34 -16.25
C GLU A 516 -46.28 19.95 -15.67
N THR A 517 -46.02 19.89 -14.35
CA THR A 517 -46.98 19.45 -13.30
C THR A 517 -46.29 19.45 -11.93
N GLY A 518 -47.00 19.89 -10.89
CA GLY A 518 -46.42 20.34 -9.62
C GLY A 518 -45.93 19.25 -8.67
N HIS A 519 -44.66 19.35 -8.28
CA HIS A 519 -44.12 19.07 -6.96
C HIS A 519 -42.97 20.08 -6.74
N LEU A 520 -42.92 20.75 -5.58
CA LEU A 520 -41.88 21.73 -5.24
C LEU A 520 -40.52 21.02 -5.13
N VAL A 521 -39.76 21.00 -6.22
CA VAL A 521 -38.35 20.60 -6.21
C VAL A 521 -37.55 21.87 -5.90
N MET A 522 -36.98 21.94 -4.70
CA MET A 522 -36.05 23.00 -4.32
C MET A 522 -34.77 22.85 -5.16
N HIS A 523 -34.41 23.86 -5.96
CA HIS A 523 -33.21 23.81 -6.79
C HIS A 523 -31.95 24.02 -5.92
N THR A 524 -30.77 23.53 -6.34
CA THR A 524 -29.51 23.68 -5.58
C THR A 524 -29.23 25.12 -5.17
N THR A 525 -29.60 26.08 -6.02
CA THR A 525 -29.55 27.53 -5.73
C THR A 525 -30.42 27.94 -4.53
N ASP A 526 -31.60 27.36 -4.38
CA ASP A 526 -32.50 27.65 -3.26
C ASP A 526 -31.94 27.12 -1.93
N GLN A 527 -31.21 25.99 -1.96
CA GLN A 527 -30.56 25.45 -0.77
C GLN A 527 -29.40 26.35 -0.29
N HIS A 528 -28.61 26.93 -1.20
CA HIS A 528 -27.59 27.90 -0.81
C HIS A 528 -28.19 29.14 -0.15
N ILE A 529 -29.28 29.68 -0.71
CA ILE A 529 -30.01 30.83 -0.12
C ILE A 529 -30.50 30.48 1.29
N LEU A 530 -31.05 29.28 1.47
CA LEU A 530 -31.49 28.79 2.77
C LEU A 530 -30.34 28.76 3.78
N ILE A 531 -29.20 28.16 3.43
CA ILE A 531 -28.04 28.05 4.32
C ILE A 531 -27.47 29.43 4.67
N GLU A 532 -27.44 30.37 3.72
CA GLU A 532 -27.05 31.76 3.97
C GLU A 532 -28.00 32.44 4.97
N ALA A 533 -29.31 32.31 4.76
CA ALA A 533 -30.31 32.89 5.67
C ALA A 533 -30.27 32.29 7.08
N LEU A 534 -29.96 30.98 7.20
CA LEU A 534 -29.85 30.28 8.48
C LEU A 534 -28.65 30.72 9.33
N GLN A 535 -27.68 31.45 8.76
CA GLN A 535 -26.58 32.05 9.53
C GLN A 535 -27.02 33.31 10.31
N ASN A 536 -28.31 33.64 10.34
CA ASN A 536 -28.85 34.73 11.16
C ASN A 536 -29.14 34.26 12.62
N PRO A 537 -28.46 34.84 13.64
CA PRO A 537 -28.66 34.51 15.05
C PRO A 537 -30.12 34.54 15.52
N SER A 538 -30.91 35.48 15.01
CA SER A 538 -32.28 35.72 15.49
C SER A 538 -33.26 34.60 15.19
N LEU A 539 -32.87 33.62 14.36
CA LEU A 539 -33.70 32.47 13.99
C LEU A 539 -33.70 31.36 15.04
N PHE A 540 -32.80 31.42 16.02
CA PHE A 540 -32.64 30.39 17.04
C PHE A 540 -33.14 30.89 18.40
N ALA A 541 -33.85 30.03 19.13
CA ALA A 541 -34.43 30.37 20.43
C ALA A 541 -33.41 30.36 21.59
N HIS A 542 -32.15 30.01 21.31
CA HIS A 542 -31.06 29.88 22.27
C HIS A 542 -29.92 30.85 21.91
N THR A 543 -28.99 31.08 22.84
CA THR A 543 -27.81 31.92 22.61
C THR A 543 -26.91 31.33 21.53
N THR A 544 -26.60 32.10 20.49
CA THR A 544 -25.82 31.67 19.32
C THR A 544 -24.46 32.35 19.22
N ASP A 545 -23.79 32.53 20.36
CA ASP A 545 -22.41 33.01 20.37
C ASP A 545 -21.54 32.04 19.55
N ASP A 546 -20.58 32.59 18.78
CA ASP A 546 -19.65 31.83 17.93
C ASP A 546 -20.32 30.92 16.87
N MET A 547 -21.10 31.53 15.97
CA MET A 547 -21.62 30.84 14.79
C MET A 547 -20.55 30.55 13.75
N ALA A 548 -20.59 29.35 13.19
CA ALA A 548 -19.73 28.93 12.09
C ALA A 548 -20.44 27.92 11.19
N LEU A 549 -20.16 27.97 9.89
CA LEU A 549 -20.63 27.01 8.91
C LEU A 549 -19.49 26.08 8.51
N ILE A 550 -19.71 24.77 8.64
CA ILE A 550 -18.82 23.73 8.14
C ILE A 550 -19.53 23.05 6.97
N GLU A 551 -18.88 23.03 5.81
CA GLU A 551 -19.37 22.32 4.63
C GLU A 551 -18.68 20.96 4.52
N THR A 552 -19.45 19.89 4.40
CA THR A 552 -18.95 18.54 4.11
C THR A 552 -19.33 18.12 2.68
N HIS A 553 -18.87 16.95 2.24
CA HIS A 553 -19.19 16.41 0.92
C HIS A 553 -20.70 16.23 0.67
N ILE A 554 -21.49 15.96 1.74
CA ILE A 554 -22.91 15.60 1.63
C ILE A 554 -23.82 16.41 2.57
N SER A 555 -23.28 17.32 3.36
CA SER A 555 -24.05 18.10 4.34
C SER A 555 -23.45 19.47 4.62
N TRP A 556 -24.28 20.34 5.19
CA TRP A 556 -23.93 21.59 5.84
C TRP A 556 -24.07 21.41 7.35
N VAL A 557 -23.10 21.82 8.14
CA VAL A 557 -23.15 21.78 9.60
C VAL A 557 -23.02 23.19 10.13
N LEU A 558 -24.13 23.72 10.64
CA LEU A 558 -24.18 25.04 11.23
C LEU A 558 -23.96 24.94 12.75
N LEU A 559 -22.86 25.46 13.25
CA LEU A 559 -22.56 25.56 14.66
C LEU A 559 -23.25 26.83 15.20
N CYS A 560 -24.11 26.70 16.21
CA CYS A 560 -24.90 27.78 16.80
C CYS A 560 -24.88 27.71 18.32
N GLY A 561 -23.91 28.36 18.97
CA GLY A 561 -23.74 28.31 20.42
C GLY A 561 -23.56 26.87 20.91
N PRO A 562 -24.42 26.36 21.83
CA PRO A 562 -24.30 25.02 22.39
C PRO A 562 -24.77 23.89 21.45
N TYR A 563 -25.32 24.21 20.28
CA TYR A 563 -25.88 23.24 19.34
C TYR A 563 -25.20 23.28 17.97
N ALA A 564 -25.35 22.20 17.22
CA ALA A 564 -25.03 22.10 15.81
C ALA A 564 -26.27 21.62 15.02
N TYR A 565 -26.46 22.12 13.81
CA TYR A 565 -27.56 21.74 12.91
C TYR A 565 -26.97 21.20 11.62
N LYS A 566 -27.15 19.89 11.38
CA LYS A 566 -26.66 19.22 10.17
C LYS A 566 -27.79 19.09 9.15
N ILE A 567 -27.61 19.69 7.97
CA ILE A 567 -28.57 19.74 6.86
C ILE A 567 -27.97 18.99 5.67
N LYS A 568 -28.72 18.07 5.07
CA LYS A 568 -28.24 17.25 3.96
C LYS A 568 -28.29 18.02 2.64
N LYS A 569 -27.25 17.89 1.80
CA LYS A 569 -27.20 18.54 0.48
C LYS A 569 -28.17 17.89 -0.49
N ALA A 570 -28.87 18.68 -1.29
CA ALA A 570 -29.78 18.18 -2.32
C ALA A 570 -29.01 17.69 -3.56
N LEU A 571 -28.49 16.44 -3.51
CA LEU A 571 -27.64 15.86 -4.55
C LEU A 571 -27.79 14.34 -4.67
N ASP A 572 -27.28 13.77 -5.77
CA ASP A 572 -27.14 12.33 -6.01
C ASP A 572 -25.69 12.03 -6.45
N LEU A 573 -24.99 11.17 -5.71
CA LEU A 573 -23.61 10.73 -5.98
C LEU A 573 -23.53 9.31 -6.53
N GLY A 574 -24.66 8.69 -6.88
CA GLY A 574 -24.77 7.32 -7.36
C GLY A 574 -24.74 6.25 -6.26
N PHE A 575 -24.03 6.49 -5.16
CA PHE A 575 -24.06 5.66 -3.95
C PHE A 575 -24.94 6.24 -2.84
N LEU A 576 -25.47 7.45 -3.06
CA LEU A 576 -26.25 8.23 -2.11
C LEU A 576 -27.20 9.16 -2.88
N ASP A 577 -28.45 9.24 -2.46
CA ASP A 577 -29.47 10.10 -3.06
C ASP A 577 -30.26 10.89 -2.00
N PHE A 578 -30.00 12.20 -1.96
CA PHE A 578 -30.65 13.20 -1.11
C PHE A 578 -31.45 14.24 -1.94
N THR A 579 -31.78 13.91 -3.19
CA THR A 579 -32.36 14.87 -4.14
C THR A 579 -33.71 15.41 -3.71
N THR A 580 -34.57 14.58 -3.13
CA THR A 580 -35.91 14.98 -2.69
C THR A 580 -35.97 15.30 -1.20
N LEU A 581 -36.90 16.17 -0.81
CA LEU A 581 -37.12 16.55 0.58
C LEU A 581 -37.49 15.34 1.45
N GLU A 582 -38.30 14.42 0.93
CA GLU A 582 -38.71 13.20 1.62
C GLU A 582 -37.51 12.29 1.92
N LYS A 583 -36.57 12.17 0.98
CA LYS A 583 -35.32 11.42 1.18
C LYS A 583 -34.47 12.07 2.26
N ARG A 584 -34.34 13.41 2.25
CA ARG A 584 -33.59 14.12 3.30
C ARG A 584 -34.24 13.99 4.67
N ALA A 585 -35.57 14.06 4.76
CA ALA A 585 -36.31 13.81 5.99
C ALA A 585 -36.09 12.39 6.53
N PHE A 586 -36.18 11.40 5.64
CA PHE A 586 -35.94 9.99 5.96
C PHE A 586 -34.51 9.79 6.50
N TYR A 587 -33.49 10.27 5.77
CA TYR A 587 -32.11 10.07 6.20
C TYR A 587 -31.71 10.92 7.42
N CYS A 588 -32.34 12.07 7.67
CA CYS A 588 -32.16 12.78 8.95
C CYS A 588 -32.70 11.95 10.12
N SER A 589 -33.83 11.25 9.91
CA SER A 589 -34.42 10.38 10.92
C SER A 589 -33.58 9.12 11.13
N GLU A 590 -33.05 8.54 10.06
CA GLU A 590 -32.12 7.40 10.16
C GLU A 590 -30.79 7.79 10.82
N GLU A 591 -30.25 8.97 10.55
CA GLU A 591 -29.06 9.46 11.22
C GLU A 591 -29.28 9.60 12.73
N LEU A 592 -30.41 10.19 13.15
CA LEU A 592 -30.80 10.28 14.56
C LEU A 592 -30.97 8.89 15.20
N ARG A 593 -31.65 7.97 14.51
CA ARG A 593 -31.91 6.59 14.99
C ARG A 593 -30.60 5.82 15.16
N LEU A 594 -29.74 5.82 14.15
CA LEU A 594 -28.52 5.02 14.11
C LEU A 594 -27.45 5.58 15.05
N ASN A 595 -27.26 6.89 15.08
CA ASN A 595 -26.25 7.50 15.94
C ASN A 595 -26.69 7.63 17.40
N GLY A 596 -27.99 7.75 17.66
CA GLY A 596 -28.53 7.77 19.03
C GLY A 596 -28.23 6.50 19.84
N ARG A 597 -27.80 5.40 19.21
CA ARG A 597 -27.42 4.15 19.88
C ARG A 597 -26.07 4.25 20.60
N LEU A 598 -25.14 5.06 20.09
CA LEU A 598 -23.78 5.24 20.64
C LEU A 598 -23.54 6.66 21.18
N ALA A 599 -24.32 7.64 20.72
CA ALA A 599 -24.23 9.04 21.14
C ALA A 599 -25.61 9.68 21.41
N PRO A 600 -26.46 9.09 22.28
CA PRO A 600 -27.80 9.63 22.59
C PRO A 600 -27.78 11.05 23.18
N GLN A 601 -26.69 11.43 23.85
CA GLN A 601 -26.46 12.76 24.40
C GLN A 601 -26.09 13.80 23.33
N LEU A 602 -25.65 13.34 22.16
CA LEU A 602 -25.20 14.21 21.06
C LEU A 602 -26.34 14.46 20.07
N TYR A 603 -27.07 13.42 19.66
CA TYR A 603 -28.15 13.52 18.66
C TYR A 603 -29.50 13.73 19.35
N LEU A 604 -30.08 14.92 19.21
CA LEU A 604 -31.22 15.35 20.05
C LEU A 604 -32.57 15.17 19.36
N GLU A 605 -32.72 15.65 18.13
CA GLU A 605 -33.98 15.62 17.38
C GLU A 605 -33.76 15.97 15.90
N VAL A 606 -34.71 15.57 15.04
CA VAL A 606 -34.83 16.10 13.68
C VAL A 606 -35.77 17.31 13.73
N VAL A 607 -35.30 18.47 13.27
CA VAL A 607 -36.09 19.71 13.26
C VAL A 607 -36.53 20.06 11.83
N PRO A 608 -37.82 20.36 11.62
CA PRO A 608 -38.28 20.91 10.35
C PRO A 608 -37.88 22.38 10.25
N ILE A 609 -37.53 22.79 9.04
CA ILE A 609 -37.29 24.18 8.66
C ILE A 609 -38.44 24.58 7.74
N CYS A 610 -39.24 25.56 8.15
CA CYS A 610 -40.43 26.02 7.43
C CYS A 610 -40.21 27.43 6.87
N GLY A 611 -41.22 27.98 6.18
CA GLY A 611 -41.19 29.34 5.63
C GLY A 611 -40.71 29.36 4.19
N SER A 612 -39.84 30.30 3.84
CA SER A 612 -39.19 30.36 2.51
C SER A 612 -37.66 30.29 2.68
N PRO A 613 -36.90 29.96 1.61
CA PRO A 613 -35.44 29.94 1.69
C PRO A 613 -34.82 31.26 2.17
N GLN A 614 -35.44 32.40 1.86
CA GLN A 614 -34.98 33.73 2.29
C GLN A 614 -35.38 34.07 3.73
N HIS A 615 -36.47 33.48 4.23
CA HIS A 615 -37.03 33.73 5.56
C HIS A 615 -37.36 32.41 6.27
N PRO A 616 -36.35 31.59 6.58
CA PRO A 616 -36.56 30.29 7.18
C PRO A 616 -36.99 30.43 8.65
N GLN A 617 -37.78 29.46 9.12
CA GLN A 617 -38.22 29.35 10.51
C GLN A 617 -37.91 27.95 11.04
N ILE A 618 -37.00 27.87 12.01
CA ILE A 618 -36.70 26.62 12.71
C ILE A 618 -37.90 26.24 13.57
N LYS A 619 -38.46 25.05 13.36
CA LYS A 619 -39.71 24.60 14.01
C LYS A 619 -40.88 25.57 13.79
N GLY A 620 -40.93 26.24 12.63
CA GLY A 620 -42.03 27.13 12.27
C GLY A 620 -43.37 26.39 12.08
N SER A 621 -44.47 27.14 12.11
CA SER A 621 -45.79 26.61 11.76
C SER A 621 -45.97 26.65 10.24
N GLY A 622 -45.92 25.50 9.56
CA GLY A 622 -46.10 25.42 8.11
C GLY A 622 -45.57 24.11 7.53
N GLU A 623 -45.59 24.00 6.20
CA GLU A 623 -44.93 22.90 5.49
C GLU A 623 -43.41 23.04 5.61
N ALA A 624 -42.72 21.92 5.84
CA ALA A 624 -41.26 21.93 5.87
C ALA A 624 -40.72 22.14 4.46
N ILE A 625 -39.76 23.05 4.32
CA ILE A 625 -38.97 23.24 3.09
C ILE A 625 -37.62 22.52 3.18
N GLU A 626 -37.16 22.20 4.38
CA GLU A 626 -35.93 21.44 4.64
C GLU A 626 -35.97 20.80 6.04
N TYR A 627 -35.07 19.85 6.31
CA TYR A 627 -34.87 19.25 7.63
C TYR A 627 -33.41 19.37 8.10
N ALA A 628 -33.23 19.48 9.42
CA ALA A 628 -31.90 19.42 10.05
C ALA A 628 -31.87 18.42 11.21
N VAL A 629 -30.75 17.74 11.39
CA VAL A 629 -30.45 16.99 12.62
C VAL A 629 -29.86 17.97 13.63
N LYS A 630 -30.57 18.19 14.74
CA LYS A 630 -30.10 19.03 15.84
C LYS A 630 -29.25 18.19 16.80
N MET A 631 -28.03 18.66 17.03
CA MET A 631 -27.04 17.99 17.86
C MET A 631 -26.49 18.92 18.95
N ARG A 632 -25.98 18.38 20.05
CA ARG A 632 -25.15 19.13 21.01
C ARG A 632 -23.80 19.43 20.35
N ARG A 633 -23.27 20.65 20.48
CA ARG A 633 -21.91 20.96 20.03
C ARG A 633 -20.89 20.43 21.03
N PHE A 634 -19.75 19.94 20.56
CA PHE A 634 -18.61 19.55 21.39
C PHE A 634 -17.31 20.15 20.84
N SER A 635 -16.27 20.20 21.69
CA SER A 635 -14.96 20.72 21.31
C SER A 635 -14.29 19.82 20.28
N GLN A 636 -13.78 20.40 19.20
CA GLN A 636 -13.02 19.67 18.20
C GLN A 636 -11.68 19.17 18.76
N GLU A 637 -11.10 19.82 19.78
CA GLU A 637 -9.87 19.38 20.45
C GLU A 637 -10.01 18.02 21.16
N GLY A 638 -11.25 17.58 21.38
CA GLY A 638 -11.59 16.28 21.96
C GLY A 638 -11.68 15.14 20.94
N LEU A 639 -11.58 15.42 19.62
CA LEU A 639 -11.58 14.37 18.60
C LEU A 639 -10.40 13.42 18.80
N LEU A 640 -10.66 12.11 18.72
CA LEU A 640 -9.62 11.11 18.95
C LEU A 640 -8.52 11.16 17.89
N SER A 641 -8.84 11.59 16.66
CA SER A 641 -7.86 11.86 15.60
C SER A 641 -6.87 12.97 15.95
N ASP A 642 -7.28 13.95 16.75
CA ASP A 642 -6.39 15.03 17.20
C ASP A 642 -5.68 14.63 18.48
N MET A 643 -6.39 13.98 19.41
CA MET A 643 -5.78 13.44 20.63
C MET A 643 -4.68 12.43 20.34
N VAL A 644 -4.80 11.60 19.30
CA VAL A 644 -3.74 10.64 18.94
C VAL A 644 -2.52 11.32 18.34
N ARG A 645 -2.70 12.40 17.56
CA ARG A 645 -1.61 13.22 17.00
C ARG A 645 -0.85 13.96 18.11
N ASP A 646 -1.57 14.40 19.13
CA ASP A 646 -1.01 15.14 20.28
C ASP A 646 -0.52 14.22 21.42
N ASP A 647 -0.48 12.89 21.24
CA ASP A 647 -0.16 11.91 22.28
C ASP A 647 -1.05 11.98 23.55
N ARG A 648 -2.26 12.50 23.42
CA ARG A 648 -3.29 12.58 24.48
C ARG A 648 -4.20 11.34 24.55
N LEU A 649 -4.18 10.47 23.54
CA LEU A 649 -4.97 9.23 23.54
C LEU A 649 -4.36 8.15 24.46
N THR A 650 -4.94 7.99 25.66
CA THR A 650 -4.45 7.05 26.68
C THR A 650 -4.99 5.62 26.52
N MET A 651 -4.31 4.65 27.15
CA MET A 651 -4.78 3.26 27.23
C MET A 651 -6.12 3.12 27.98
N THR A 652 -6.42 4.04 28.90
CA THR A 652 -7.71 4.09 29.62
C THR A 652 -8.85 4.42 28.67
N HIS A 653 -8.64 5.36 27.74
CA HIS A 653 -9.63 5.65 26.70
C HIS A 653 -9.88 4.40 25.84
N ILE A 654 -8.82 3.69 25.46
CA ILE A 654 -8.94 2.43 24.72
C ILE A 654 -9.76 1.40 25.50
N ASP A 655 -9.52 1.23 26.81
CA ASP A 655 -10.29 0.31 27.66
C ASP A 655 -11.78 0.68 27.73
N GLN A 656 -12.10 1.97 27.78
CA GLN A 656 -13.49 2.46 27.76
C GLN A 656 -14.16 2.16 26.41
N ILE A 657 -13.46 2.38 25.29
CA ILE A 657 -13.97 2.08 23.95
C ILE A 657 -14.18 0.56 23.79
N ILE A 658 -13.28 -0.28 24.30
CA ILE A 658 -13.47 -1.75 24.30
C ILE A 658 -14.78 -2.12 24.97
N ALA A 659 -15.04 -1.59 26.16
CA ALA A 659 -16.26 -1.90 26.91
C ALA A 659 -17.52 -1.45 26.15
N GLN A 660 -17.51 -0.25 25.58
CA GLN A 660 -18.63 0.29 24.83
C GLN A 660 -18.89 -0.49 23.54
N VAL A 661 -17.86 -0.70 22.71
CA VAL A 661 -17.97 -1.35 21.40
C VAL A 661 -18.33 -2.83 21.53
N ALA A 662 -17.70 -3.56 22.47
CA ALA A 662 -18.03 -4.97 22.68
C ALA A 662 -19.48 -5.14 23.15
N GLN A 663 -19.96 -4.31 24.08
CA GLN A 663 -21.34 -4.37 24.54
C GLN A 663 -22.32 -3.99 23.42
N PHE A 664 -22.04 -2.92 22.69
CA PHE A 664 -22.81 -2.48 21.52
C PHE A 664 -22.94 -3.60 20.49
N HIS A 665 -21.84 -4.26 20.10
CA HIS A 665 -21.88 -5.37 19.16
C HIS A 665 -22.60 -6.59 19.71
N MET A 666 -22.62 -6.84 21.02
CA MET A 666 -23.35 -7.98 21.58
C MET A 666 -24.86 -7.74 21.63
N ASP A 667 -25.30 -6.50 21.83
CA ASP A 667 -26.70 -6.14 22.06
C ASP A 667 -27.48 -5.75 20.80
N ILE A 668 -26.79 -5.26 19.77
CA ILE A 668 -27.45 -4.70 18.59
C ILE A 668 -28.03 -5.79 17.67
N PRO A 669 -29.11 -5.50 16.90
CA PRO A 669 -29.74 -6.49 16.03
C PRO A 669 -28.77 -7.17 15.07
N THR A 670 -28.96 -8.48 14.92
CA THR A 670 -28.31 -9.30 13.89
C THR A 670 -29.07 -9.16 12.57
N ALA A 671 -28.35 -9.15 11.44
CA ALA A 671 -28.96 -9.09 10.13
C ALA A 671 -29.93 -10.28 9.93
N PRO A 672 -31.13 -10.06 9.37
CA PRO A 672 -32.04 -11.16 9.06
C PRO A 672 -31.36 -12.18 8.15
N GLN A 673 -31.49 -13.48 8.45
CA GLN A 673 -30.80 -14.54 7.69
C GLN A 673 -31.14 -14.53 6.19
N ALA A 674 -32.36 -14.15 5.83
CA ALA A 674 -32.82 -14.04 4.44
C ALA A 674 -32.38 -12.74 3.73
N SER A 675 -31.84 -11.76 4.47
CA SER A 675 -31.36 -10.51 3.87
C SER A 675 -30.10 -10.75 3.03
N PRO A 676 -29.78 -9.90 2.05
CA PRO A 676 -28.52 -10.02 1.30
C PRO A 676 -27.27 -9.64 2.11
N TYR A 677 -27.45 -8.89 3.20
CA TYR A 677 -26.37 -8.33 4.00
C TYR A 677 -25.41 -9.40 4.55
N GLY A 678 -24.12 -9.11 4.46
CA GLY A 678 -23.05 -9.99 4.94
C GLY A 678 -22.93 -11.34 4.23
N THR A 679 -23.63 -11.54 3.10
CA THR A 679 -23.27 -12.65 2.19
C THR A 679 -21.87 -12.41 1.63
N PRO A 680 -21.09 -13.46 1.28
CA PRO A 680 -19.75 -13.27 0.75
C PRO A 680 -19.69 -12.31 -0.44
N GLN A 681 -20.68 -12.35 -1.32
CA GLN A 681 -20.78 -11.44 -2.47
C GLN A 681 -21.01 -9.98 -2.04
N HIS A 682 -21.89 -9.73 -1.06
CA HIS A 682 -22.14 -8.37 -0.56
C HIS A 682 -20.99 -7.85 0.31
N VAL A 683 -20.21 -8.74 0.93
CA VAL A 683 -18.95 -8.37 1.60
C VAL A 683 -17.88 -7.97 0.59
N HIS A 684 -17.76 -8.71 -0.52
CA HIS A 684 -16.69 -8.52 -1.49
C HIS A 684 -16.96 -7.40 -2.50
N ALA A 685 -18.22 -7.16 -2.89
CA ALA A 685 -18.55 -6.16 -3.91
C ALA A 685 -18.03 -4.74 -3.60
N PRO A 686 -18.21 -4.18 -2.38
CA PRO A 686 -17.67 -2.87 -2.05
C PRO A 686 -16.14 -2.80 -2.11
N VAL A 687 -15.45 -3.93 -1.93
CA VAL A 687 -13.98 -4.02 -2.00
C VAL A 687 -13.51 -3.81 -3.44
N LEU A 688 -14.14 -4.49 -4.40
CA LEU A 688 -13.83 -4.33 -5.83
C LEU A 688 -14.15 -2.93 -6.35
N GLU A 689 -15.27 -2.36 -5.91
CA GLU A 689 -15.66 -0.99 -6.25
C GLU A 689 -14.61 0.05 -5.82
N ASN A 690 -14.00 -0.14 -4.65
CA ASN A 690 -12.96 0.77 -4.18
C ASN A 690 -11.74 0.78 -5.11
N PHE A 691 -11.28 -0.38 -5.56
CA PHE A 691 -10.15 -0.46 -6.50
C PHE A 691 -10.51 0.18 -7.84
N ALA A 692 -11.70 -0.08 -8.37
CA ALA A 692 -12.17 0.52 -9.61
C ALA A 692 -12.19 2.06 -9.53
N HIS A 693 -12.62 2.63 -8.41
CA HIS A 693 -12.62 4.09 -8.22
C HIS A 693 -11.22 4.67 -8.05
N ILE A 694 -10.33 4.01 -7.30
CA ILE A 694 -8.94 4.46 -7.17
C ILE A 694 -8.27 4.51 -8.54
N LEU A 695 -8.45 3.47 -9.35
CA LEU A 695 -7.87 3.38 -10.70
C LEU A 695 -8.46 4.38 -11.71
N GLN A 696 -9.63 4.96 -11.43
CA GLN A 696 -10.20 6.06 -12.23
C GLN A 696 -9.57 7.43 -11.88
N GLY A 697 -8.93 7.55 -10.72
CA GLY A 697 -8.24 8.76 -10.30
C GLY A 697 -6.87 8.93 -10.96
N ASN A 698 -6.19 10.03 -10.63
CA ASN A 698 -4.84 10.33 -11.13
C ASN A 698 -3.79 9.43 -10.45
N CYS A 699 -3.72 8.17 -10.87
CA CYS A 699 -2.74 7.20 -10.37
C CYS A 699 -1.44 7.22 -11.19
N SER A 700 -0.30 7.18 -10.50
CA SER A 700 0.98 6.87 -11.13
C SER A 700 1.03 5.38 -11.53
N PRO A 701 1.94 4.96 -12.43
CA PRO A 701 2.12 3.54 -12.73
C PRO A 701 2.42 2.69 -11.49
N ALA A 702 3.13 3.23 -10.50
CA ALA A 702 3.39 2.56 -9.22
C ALA A 702 2.09 2.37 -8.41
N HIS A 703 1.22 3.39 -8.37
CA HIS A 703 -0.08 3.28 -7.70
C HIS A 703 -0.96 2.21 -8.36
N VAL A 704 -0.99 2.15 -9.69
CA VAL A 704 -1.73 1.12 -10.44
C VAL A 704 -1.21 -0.28 -10.10
N GLN A 705 0.11 -0.46 -10.03
CA GLN A 705 0.71 -1.74 -9.64
C GLN A 705 0.31 -2.13 -8.21
N GLN A 706 0.47 -1.23 -7.24
CA GLN A 706 0.12 -1.49 -5.84
C GLN A 706 -1.37 -1.85 -5.68
N VAL A 707 -2.26 -1.13 -6.37
CA VAL A 707 -3.70 -1.47 -6.38
C VAL A 707 -3.94 -2.85 -6.99
N GLY A 708 -3.23 -3.21 -8.06
CA GLY A 708 -3.30 -4.53 -8.67
C GLY A 708 -2.83 -5.66 -7.74
N GLU A 709 -1.77 -5.42 -6.96
CA GLU A 709 -1.26 -6.35 -5.95
C GLU A 709 -2.27 -6.57 -4.83
N ILE A 710 -2.83 -5.48 -4.27
CA ILE A 710 -3.86 -5.55 -3.23
C ILE A 710 -5.11 -6.24 -3.77
N GLN A 711 -5.54 -5.93 -4.99
CA GLN A 711 -6.71 -6.55 -5.62
C GLN A 711 -6.51 -8.06 -5.80
N THR A 712 -5.35 -8.48 -6.31
CA THR A 712 -5.02 -9.90 -6.49
C THR A 712 -5.01 -10.64 -5.17
N TRP A 713 -4.41 -10.04 -4.13
CA TRP A 713 -4.41 -10.58 -2.78
C TRP A 713 -5.83 -10.67 -2.19
N ALA A 714 -6.64 -9.62 -2.35
CA ALA A 714 -8.00 -9.56 -1.82
C ALA A 714 -8.91 -10.61 -2.46
N GLU A 715 -8.77 -10.87 -3.77
CA GLU A 715 -9.47 -11.97 -4.44
C GLU A 715 -9.02 -13.33 -3.89
N GLY A 716 -7.71 -13.54 -3.71
CA GLY A 716 -7.17 -14.77 -3.11
C GLY A 716 -7.69 -15.03 -1.69
N GLU A 717 -7.67 -14.02 -0.83
CA GLU A 717 -8.17 -14.12 0.54
C GLU A 717 -9.71 -14.24 0.60
N TYR A 718 -10.43 -13.62 -0.33
CA TYR A 718 -11.86 -13.82 -0.48
C TYR A 718 -12.21 -15.29 -0.77
N GLN A 719 -11.50 -15.92 -1.71
CA GLN A 719 -11.68 -17.35 -2.00
C GLN A 719 -11.28 -18.23 -0.81
N ARG A 720 -10.18 -17.89 -0.13
CA ARG A 720 -9.68 -18.61 1.05
C ARG A 720 -10.70 -18.61 2.19
N TRP A 721 -11.32 -17.47 2.46
CA TRP A 721 -12.23 -17.27 3.61
C TRP A 721 -13.72 -17.27 3.23
N LEU A 722 -14.07 -17.67 2.00
CA LEU A 722 -15.45 -17.71 1.52
C LEU A 722 -16.41 -18.39 2.50
N ARG A 723 -16.05 -19.59 2.98
CA ARG A 723 -16.83 -20.36 3.97
C ARG A 723 -16.92 -19.66 5.31
N GLN A 724 -15.91 -18.87 5.67
CA GLN A 724 -15.89 -18.15 6.94
C GLN A 724 -16.83 -16.94 6.90
N PHE A 725 -16.91 -16.21 5.79
CA PHE A 725 -17.92 -15.15 5.63
C PHE A 725 -19.35 -15.70 5.79
N ASP A 726 -19.66 -16.83 5.14
CA ASP A 726 -20.95 -17.51 5.31
C ASP A 726 -21.20 -17.96 6.75
N ALA A 727 -20.21 -18.59 7.38
CA ALA A 727 -20.32 -19.04 8.77
C ALA A 727 -20.57 -17.88 9.73
N ARG A 728 -19.90 -16.74 9.51
CA ARG A 728 -20.08 -15.54 10.34
C ARG A 728 -21.49 -14.99 10.25
N LYS A 729 -22.10 -14.97 9.06
CA LYS A 729 -23.52 -14.63 8.89
C LYS A 729 -24.45 -15.60 9.61
N GLN A 730 -24.25 -16.90 9.45
CA GLN A 730 -25.08 -17.90 10.11
C GLN A 730 -25.00 -17.82 11.64
N GLN A 731 -23.83 -17.43 12.17
CA GLN A 731 -23.57 -17.26 13.59
C GLN A 731 -24.01 -15.88 14.15
N GLY A 732 -24.56 -15.00 13.32
CA GLY A 732 -25.09 -13.70 13.77
C GLY A 732 -24.04 -12.62 14.00
N PHE A 733 -22.87 -12.71 13.34
CA PHE A 733 -21.83 -11.68 13.41
C PHE A 733 -22.06 -10.50 12.45
N ILE A 734 -23.03 -10.61 11.53
CA ILE A 734 -23.47 -9.49 10.70
C ILE A 734 -24.52 -8.73 11.49
N ARG A 735 -24.27 -7.46 11.80
CA ARG A 735 -25.05 -6.66 12.74
C ARG A 735 -25.29 -5.25 12.22
N GLU A 736 -26.27 -4.55 12.79
CA GLU A 736 -26.55 -3.13 12.45
C GLU A 736 -25.51 -2.21 13.10
N CYS A 737 -24.27 -2.33 12.67
CA CYS A 737 -23.10 -1.60 13.13
C CYS A 737 -23.18 -0.07 12.92
N HIS A 738 -22.12 0.65 13.28
CA HIS A 738 -21.89 2.07 12.99
C HIS A 738 -21.48 2.30 11.53
N GLY A 739 -20.75 1.35 10.94
CA GLY A 739 -20.31 1.38 9.53
C GLY A 739 -19.08 2.24 9.23
N ASP A 740 -18.80 3.26 10.05
CA ASP A 740 -17.68 4.22 9.86
C ASP A 740 -16.89 4.50 11.16
N MET A 741 -16.54 3.44 11.89
CA MET A 741 -15.94 3.53 13.23
C MET A 741 -14.42 3.77 13.17
N HIS A 742 -14.01 5.01 12.90
CA HIS A 742 -12.60 5.45 12.89
C HIS A 742 -12.37 6.63 13.86
N LEU A 743 -11.12 7.02 14.15
CA LEU A 743 -10.80 7.97 15.24
C LEU A 743 -11.34 9.39 15.00
N GLY A 744 -11.58 9.77 13.74
CA GLY A 744 -12.21 11.04 13.38
C GLY A 744 -13.71 11.10 13.73
N ASN A 745 -14.33 9.94 13.92
CA ASN A 745 -15.74 9.76 14.28
C ASN A 745 -15.89 9.36 15.76
N MET A 746 -14.91 9.77 16.57
CA MET A 746 -14.90 9.57 18.01
C MET A 746 -14.36 10.81 18.71
N ALA A 747 -14.96 11.18 19.84
CA ALA A 747 -14.49 12.29 20.67
C ALA A 747 -14.56 11.96 22.15
N VAL A 748 -13.66 12.53 22.96
CA VAL A 748 -13.83 12.58 24.41
C VAL A 748 -14.73 13.76 24.76
N ILE A 749 -15.91 13.47 25.30
CA ILE A 749 -16.91 14.45 25.72
C ILE A 749 -17.25 14.15 27.18
N ASP A 750 -17.11 15.15 28.04
CA ASP A 750 -17.34 15.01 29.49
C ASP A 750 -16.51 13.82 30.08
N ASP A 751 -15.22 13.74 29.69
CA ASP A 751 -14.23 12.70 30.06
C ASP A 751 -14.55 11.26 29.59
N LEU A 752 -15.52 11.09 28.68
CA LEU A 752 -15.91 9.79 28.14
C LEU A 752 -15.75 9.74 26.61
N PRO A 753 -15.20 8.65 26.05
CA PRO A 753 -15.25 8.42 24.61
C PRO A 753 -16.70 8.30 24.12
N VAL A 754 -17.02 9.02 23.06
CA VAL A 754 -18.31 9.03 22.37
C VAL A 754 -18.05 8.75 20.90
N ILE A 755 -18.77 7.76 20.35
CA ILE A 755 -18.68 7.36 18.94
C ILE A 755 -19.89 7.95 18.22
N PHE A 756 -19.65 8.70 17.15
CA PHE A 756 -20.68 9.48 16.45
C PHE A 756 -20.41 9.49 14.93
N ASP A 757 -21.38 9.99 14.15
CA ASP A 757 -21.32 10.12 12.69
C ASP A 757 -21.20 8.80 11.90
N GLY A 758 -21.98 7.80 12.29
CA GLY A 758 -22.13 6.55 11.56
C GLY A 758 -22.96 6.70 10.29
N ILE A 759 -22.68 5.85 9.30
CA ILE A 759 -23.31 5.88 7.97
C ILE A 759 -24.79 5.50 8.09
N GLU A 760 -25.65 6.36 7.54
CA GLU A 760 -27.10 6.21 7.58
C GLU A 760 -27.73 5.89 6.22
N PHE A 761 -26.96 6.02 5.14
CA PHE A 761 -27.52 6.11 3.79
C PHE A 761 -27.37 4.88 2.91
N ASN A 762 -26.51 3.94 3.29
CA ASN A 762 -26.36 2.67 2.58
C ASN A 762 -26.35 1.51 3.59
N PRO A 763 -27.42 0.70 3.63
CA PRO A 763 -27.52 -0.47 4.50
C PRO A 763 -26.37 -1.47 4.36
N ASP A 764 -25.79 -1.65 3.18
CA ASP A 764 -24.64 -2.56 2.99
C ASP A 764 -23.37 -2.08 3.72
N LEU A 765 -23.31 -0.80 4.13
CA LEU A 765 -22.17 -0.22 4.84
C LEU A 765 -22.31 -0.24 6.36
N TYR A 766 -23.51 -0.47 6.89
CA TYR A 766 -23.74 -0.60 8.34
C TYR A 766 -24.36 -1.94 8.76
N TRP A 767 -24.96 -2.73 7.87
CA TRP A 767 -25.23 -4.16 8.10
C TRP A 767 -24.01 -5.00 7.74
N ILE A 768 -22.98 -4.86 8.56
CA ILE A 768 -21.66 -5.42 8.30
C ILE A 768 -21.25 -6.41 9.37
N ASP A 769 -20.20 -7.15 9.08
CA ASP A 769 -19.50 -7.97 10.05
C ASP A 769 -18.89 -7.10 11.15
N VAL A 770 -19.06 -7.47 12.42
CA VAL A 770 -18.41 -6.78 13.55
C VAL A 770 -16.88 -6.72 13.42
N MET A 771 -16.26 -7.68 12.71
CA MET A 771 -14.82 -7.65 12.40
C MET A 771 -14.48 -6.59 11.34
N CYS A 772 -15.41 -6.29 10.43
CA CYS A 772 -15.27 -5.21 9.46
C CYS A 772 -15.33 -3.83 10.12
N GLU A 773 -16.17 -3.70 11.16
CA GLU A 773 -16.28 -2.48 11.95
C GLU A 773 -15.02 -2.23 12.79
N ILE A 774 -14.62 -3.18 13.65
CA ILE A 774 -13.40 -2.98 14.45
C ILE A 774 -12.13 -2.91 13.60
N GLY A 775 -12.13 -3.58 12.44
CA GLY A 775 -11.04 -3.49 11.48
C GLY A 775 -10.78 -2.05 11.01
N PHE A 776 -11.81 -1.21 11.00
CA PHE A 776 -11.64 0.21 10.67
C PHE A 776 -10.88 0.95 11.79
N LEU A 777 -11.30 0.81 13.04
CA LEU A 777 -10.62 1.42 14.19
C LEU A 777 -9.17 0.94 14.32
N LEU A 778 -8.94 -0.38 14.16
CA LEU A 778 -7.61 -0.97 14.25
C LEU A 778 -6.68 -0.46 13.15
N MET A 779 -7.17 -0.40 11.92
CA MET A 779 -6.42 0.17 10.79
C MET A 779 -6.08 1.64 11.03
N ASP A 780 -7.02 2.43 11.53
CA ASP A 780 -6.80 3.86 11.78
C ASP A 780 -5.76 4.07 12.91
N LEU A 781 -5.83 3.32 14.02
CA LEU A 781 -4.79 3.36 15.07
C LEU A 781 -3.39 3.00 14.55
N GLU A 782 -3.31 2.04 13.62
CA GLU A 782 -2.05 1.65 12.98
C GLU A 782 -1.53 2.72 12.01
N ASP A 783 -2.41 3.41 11.26
CA ASP A 783 -2.03 4.57 10.43
C ASP A 783 -1.41 5.69 11.27
N TYR A 784 -1.93 5.92 12.48
CA TYR A 784 -1.37 6.87 13.45
C TYR A 784 -0.12 6.35 14.19
N GLY A 785 0.41 5.18 13.83
CA GLY A 785 1.62 4.62 14.45
C GLY A 785 1.40 4.17 15.90
N LYS A 786 0.17 3.76 16.27
CA LYS A 786 -0.20 3.28 17.60
C LYS A 786 -0.60 1.78 17.61
N PRO A 787 0.27 0.85 17.16
CA PRO A 787 -0.06 -0.57 17.16
C PRO A 787 -0.35 -1.13 18.56
N GLN A 788 0.31 -0.62 19.61
CA GLN A 788 0.04 -1.06 20.99
C GLN A 788 -1.41 -0.78 21.41
N HIS A 789 -1.94 0.39 21.06
CA HIS A 789 -3.35 0.74 21.30
C HIS A 789 -4.29 -0.15 20.49
N ALA A 790 -3.96 -0.43 19.23
CA ALA A 790 -4.73 -1.34 18.37
C ALA A 790 -4.80 -2.76 18.98
N TYR A 791 -3.66 -3.32 19.39
CA TYR A 791 -3.63 -4.66 19.98
C TYR A 791 -4.21 -4.71 21.40
N ARG A 792 -4.17 -3.61 22.16
CA ARG A 792 -4.93 -3.49 23.40
C ARG A 792 -6.43 -3.57 23.13
N PHE A 793 -6.92 -2.80 22.15
CA PHE A 793 -8.32 -2.85 21.72
C PHE A 793 -8.73 -4.25 21.27
N LEU A 794 -7.99 -4.84 20.32
CA LEU A 794 -8.30 -6.15 19.76
C LEU A 794 -8.35 -7.23 20.85
N ASN A 795 -7.33 -7.30 21.71
CA ASN A 795 -7.30 -8.29 22.78
C ASN A 795 -8.45 -8.12 23.77
N GLY A 796 -8.74 -6.89 24.22
CA GLY A 796 -9.86 -6.68 25.14
C GLY A 796 -11.21 -6.98 24.48
N TYR A 797 -11.40 -6.60 23.21
CA TYR A 797 -12.61 -6.93 22.46
C TYR A 797 -12.81 -8.44 22.33
N LEU A 798 -11.77 -9.19 21.97
CA LEU A 798 -11.81 -10.65 21.88
C LEU A 798 -12.01 -11.31 23.25
N GLU A 799 -11.39 -10.80 24.32
CA GLU A 799 -11.58 -11.31 25.68
C GLU A 799 -13.02 -11.12 26.18
N VAL A 800 -13.72 -10.04 25.77
CA VAL A 800 -15.11 -9.77 26.13
C VAL A 800 -16.08 -10.56 25.25
N THR A 801 -15.91 -10.54 23.94
CA THR A 801 -16.86 -11.17 22.99
C THR A 801 -16.62 -12.67 22.81
N GLY A 802 -15.37 -13.11 22.81
CA GLY A 802 -14.96 -14.49 22.53
C GLY A 802 -14.87 -14.82 21.05
N ASP A 803 -14.99 -13.82 20.17
CA ASP A 803 -14.96 -13.97 18.71
C ASP A 803 -13.52 -14.15 18.17
N TYR A 804 -12.76 -15.08 18.74
CA TYR A 804 -11.41 -15.40 18.30
C TYR A 804 -11.37 -15.94 16.86
N ALA A 805 -12.45 -16.55 16.38
CA ALA A 805 -12.54 -17.02 14.98
C ALA A 805 -12.66 -15.88 13.96
N GLY A 806 -13.15 -14.70 14.38
CA GLY A 806 -13.26 -13.55 13.49
C GLY A 806 -11.93 -12.98 13.01
N VAL A 807 -10.82 -13.26 13.71
CA VAL A 807 -9.49 -12.81 13.30
C VAL A 807 -9.05 -13.39 11.94
N GLN A 808 -9.66 -14.50 11.52
CA GLN A 808 -9.43 -15.10 10.19
C GLN A 808 -9.78 -14.16 9.04
N VAL A 809 -10.76 -13.27 9.23
CA VAL A 809 -11.19 -12.29 8.21
C VAL A 809 -10.76 -10.86 8.54
N LEU A 810 -10.11 -10.64 9.68
CA LEU A 810 -9.79 -9.30 10.16
C LEU A 810 -8.77 -8.57 9.28
N THR A 811 -7.70 -9.25 8.86
CA THR A 811 -6.68 -8.65 7.99
C THR A 811 -7.26 -8.25 6.64
N TYR A 812 -8.15 -9.09 6.08
CA TYR A 812 -8.92 -8.77 4.88
C TYR A 812 -9.73 -7.49 5.04
N TYR A 813 -10.47 -7.35 6.16
CA TYR A 813 -11.23 -6.14 6.43
C TYR A 813 -10.35 -4.91 6.67
N LYS A 814 -9.20 -5.04 7.33
CA LYS A 814 -8.26 -3.93 7.52
C LYS A 814 -7.72 -3.41 6.18
N ALA A 815 -7.34 -4.30 5.27
CA ALA A 815 -6.94 -3.94 3.91
C ALA A 815 -8.07 -3.28 3.12
N TYR A 816 -9.29 -3.80 3.23
CA TYR A 816 -10.48 -3.14 2.67
C TYR A 816 -10.67 -1.72 3.21
N ARG A 817 -10.59 -1.52 4.53
CA ARG A 817 -10.77 -0.19 5.16
C ARG A 817 -9.64 0.78 4.79
N ALA A 818 -8.41 0.32 4.70
CA ALA A 818 -7.31 1.12 4.16
C ALA A 818 -7.58 1.54 2.70
N ALA A 819 -8.08 0.63 1.86
CA ALA A 819 -8.49 0.95 0.49
C ALA A 819 -9.67 1.95 0.43
N VAL A 820 -10.62 1.91 1.37
CA VAL A 820 -11.67 2.94 1.49
C VAL A 820 -11.04 4.31 1.76
N ARG A 821 -10.08 4.40 2.68
CA ARG A 821 -9.40 5.68 2.99
C ARG A 821 -8.56 6.19 1.82
N ALA A 822 -7.87 5.30 1.11
CA ALA A 822 -7.18 5.63 -0.13
C ALA A 822 -8.17 6.14 -1.20
N LYS A 823 -9.33 5.50 -1.38
CA LYS A 823 -10.37 5.97 -2.31
C LYS A 823 -10.84 7.38 -1.96
N ILE A 824 -11.11 7.68 -0.69
CA ILE A 824 -11.56 9.01 -0.26
C ILE A 824 -10.47 10.06 -0.54
N ALA A 825 -9.21 9.75 -0.23
CA ALA A 825 -8.09 10.65 -0.54
C ALA A 825 -7.93 10.87 -2.07
N SER A 826 -8.13 9.83 -2.88
CA SER A 826 -8.12 9.91 -4.34
C SER A 826 -9.24 10.80 -4.89
N ILE A 827 -10.45 10.73 -4.32
CA ILE A 827 -11.55 11.63 -4.67
C ILE A 827 -11.18 13.09 -4.31
N ARG A 828 -10.59 13.33 -3.14
CA ARG A 828 -10.12 14.68 -2.76
C ARG A 828 -9.10 15.23 -3.76
N LEU A 829 -8.17 14.40 -4.24
CA LEU A 829 -7.18 14.77 -5.27
C LEU A 829 -7.80 15.16 -6.62
N SER A 830 -9.04 14.76 -6.90
CA SER A 830 -9.77 15.12 -8.13
C SER A 830 -10.51 16.47 -8.04
N GLN A 831 -10.51 17.10 -6.87
CA GLN A 831 -11.13 18.40 -6.64
C GLN A 831 -10.12 19.54 -6.91
N GLU A 832 -10.64 20.76 -7.07
CA GLU A 832 -9.79 21.95 -7.11
C GLU A 832 -9.19 22.19 -5.72
N LEU A 833 -7.87 22.00 -5.60
CA LEU A 833 -7.12 22.13 -4.35
C LEU A 833 -6.00 23.16 -4.52
N THR A 834 -5.65 23.83 -3.43
CA THR A 834 -4.36 24.55 -3.36
C THR A 834 -3.19 23.57 -3.41
N GLU A 835 -2.00 24.04 -3.75
CA GLU A 835 -0.80 23.19 -3.82
C GLU A 835 -0.49 22.47 -2.49
N ALA A 836 -0.72 23.14 -1.37
CA ALA A 836 -0.55 22.57 -0.03
C ALA A 836 -1.58 21.45 0.27
N GLU A 837 -2.86 21.71 -0.03
CA GLU A 837 -3.93 20.71 0.16
C GLU A 837 -3.77 19.51 -0.77
N HIS A 838 -3.27 19.74 -2.00
CA HIS A 838 -2.96 18.68 -2.94
C HIS A 838 -1.83 17.78 -2.40
N GLY A 839 -0.75 18.37 -1.89
CA GLY A 839 0.34 17.62 -1.26
C GLY A 839 -0.12 16.79 -0.06
N GLU A 840 -0.98 17.34 0.81
CA GLU A 840 -1.55 16.61 1.94
C GLU A 840 -2.45 15.45 1.50
N ALA A 841 -3.33 15.69 0.54
CA ALA A 841 -4.23 14.66 0.00
C ALA A 841 -3.46 13.53 -0.68
N LEU A 842 -2.35 13.84 -1.38
CA LEU A 842 -1.49 12.85 -2.02
C LEU A 842 -0.76 12.01 -0.97
N ALA A 843 -0.18 12.65 0.04
CA ALA A 843 0.46 11.94 1.14
C ALA A 843 -0.51 11.01 1.88
N HIS A 844 -1.77 11.44 2.08
CA HIS A 844 -2.82 10.58 2.62
C HIS A 844 -3.14 9.40 1.72
N PHE A 845 -3.30 9.63 0.42
CA PHE A 845 -3.55 8.58 -0.56
C PHE A 845 -2.44 7.51 -0.56
N GLU A 846 -1.19 7.94 -0.67
CA GLU A 846 -0.02 7.06 -0.71
C GLU A 846 0.17 6.30 0.60
N ARG A 847 -0.05 6.96 1.75
CA ARG A 847 0.07 6.32 3.07
C ARG A 847 -0.94 5.20 3.27
N TYR A 848 -2.22 5.42 2.95
CA TYR A 848 -3.24 4.38 3.08
C TYR A 848 -3.05 3.25 2.06
N LEU A 849 -2.54 3.56 0.86
CA LEU A 849 -2.20 2.53 -0.13
C LEU A 849 -1.03 1.66 0.37
N ALA A 850 0.02 2.27 0.93
CA ALA A 850 1.13 1.57 1.55
C ALA A 850 0.68 0.71 2.76
N LEU A 851 -0.22 1.22 3.59
CA LEU A 851 -0.81 0.47 4.70
C LEU A 851 -1.59 -0.75 4.21
N ALA A 852 -2.39 -0.60 3.15
CA ALA A 852 -3.09 -1.73 2.52
C ALA A 852 -2.12 -2.78 1.98
N VAL A 853 -1.04 -2.38 1.30
CA VAL A 853 0.04 -3.29 0.86
C VAL A 853 0.73 -3.97 2.06
N GLY A 854 0.92 -3.27 3.18
CA GLY A 854 1.50 -3.85 4.39
C GLY A 854 0.69 -5.03 4.92
N TYR A 855 -0.64 -4.99 4.82
CA TYR A 855 -1.50 -6.10 5.23
C TYR A 855 -1.47 -7.31 4.29
N THR A 856 -0.97 -7.15 3.06
CA THR A 856 -0.85 -8.28 2.12
C THR A 856 0.40 -9.13 2.40
N GLN A 857 1.33 -8.63 3.21
CA GLN A 857 2.59 -9.31 3.50
C GLN A 857 2.37 -10.56 4.38
N PRO A 858 3.08 -11.66 4.09
CA PRO A 858 2.99 -12.88 4.90
C PRO A 858 3.49 -12.61 6.32
N GLN A 859 2.72 -13.07 7.30
CA GLN A 859 3.08 -13.00 8.72
C GLN A 859 3.76 -14.30 9.16
N HIS A 860 4.70 -14.20 10.10
CA HIS A 860 5.41 -15.33 10.70
C HIS A 860 4.99 -15.49 12.16
N PRO A 861 3.87 -16.18 12.45
CA PRO A 861 3.34 -16.29 13.80
C PRO A 861 4.24 -17.15 14.71
N ILE A 862 4.24 -16.82 16.00
CA ILE A 862 4.91 -17.57 17.07
C ILE A 862 3.88 -17.94 18.14
N LEU A 863 4.01 -19.14 18.71
CA LEU A 863 3.24 -19.57 19.87
C LEU A 863 4.05 -19.42 21.16
N LEU A 864 3.54 -18.61 22.08
CA LEU A 864 4.11 -18.39 23.40
C LEU A 864 3.17 -18.95 24.46
N ILE A 865 3.71 -19.71 25.41
CA ILE A 865 2.97 -20.09 26.63
C ILE A 865 3.60 -19.43 27.84
N THR A 866 2.77 -18.98 28.77
CA THR A 866 3.25 -18.56 30.08
C THR A 866 3.53 -19.78 30.96
N HIS A 867 4.45 -19.68 31.92
CA HIS A 867 4.80 -20.80 32.81
C HIS A 867 5.02 -20.31 34.23
N GLY A 868 4.19 -20.76 35.19
CA GLY A 868 4.32 -20.39 36.60
C GLY A 868 3.01 -20.42 37.41
N LEU A 869 3.14 -20.52 38.74
CA LEU A 869 2.02 -20.55 39.69
C LEU A 869 1.11 -19.31 39.59
N SER A 870 -0.16 -19.46 39.98
CA SER A 870 -1.09 -18.31 40.05
C SER A 870 -0.51 -17.19 40.93
N GLY A 871 -0.70 -15.93 40.52
CA GLY A 871 -0.16 -14.76 41.24
C GLY A 871 1.32 -14.44 41.00
N SER A 872 2.06 -15.20 40.18
CA SER A 872 3.49 -14.95 39.92
C SER A 872 3.83 -13.76 39.01
N GLY A 873 2.83 -12.97 38.59
CA GLY A 873 3.00 -11.83 37.67
C GLY A 873 2.92 -12.16 36.18
N LYS A 874 2.50 -13.38 35.78
CA LYS A 874 2.36 -13.79 34.36
C LYS A 874 1.50 -12.83 33.56
N SER A 875 0.31 -12.48 34.07
CA SER A 875 -0.62 -11.59 33.37
C SER A 875 -0.14 -10.14 33.32
N THR A 876 0.70 -9.73 34.28
CA THR A 876 1.38 -8.43 34.27
C THR A 876 2.44 -8.35 33.17
N LEU A 877 3.02 -9.50 32.77
CA LEU A 877 3.99 -9.60 31.68
C LEU A 877 3.32 -9.84 30.32
N SER A 878 2.29 -10.69 30.27
CA SER A 878 1.67 -11.16 29.02
C SER A 878 0.90 -10.05 28.29
N ALA A 879 0.25 -9.12 29.01
CA ALA A 879 -0.54 -8.06 28.39
C ALA A 879 0.34 -7.05 27.63
N PRO A 880 1.31 -6.37 28.27
CA PRO A 880 2.17 -5.42 27.56
C PRO A 880 2.98 -6.09 26.44
N LEU A 881 3.36 -7.36 26.64
CA LEU A 881 4.05 -8.12 25.59
C LEU A 881 3.15 -8.37 24.38
N ALA A 882 1.88 -8.72 24.61
CA ALA A 882 0.91 -8.91 23.52
C ALA A 882 0.73 -7.61 22.72
N GLU A 883 0.59 -6.49 23.41
CA GLU A 883 0.44 -5.16 22.81
C GLU A 883 1.67 -4.78 21.97
N CYS A 884 2.89 -5.02 22.47
CA CYS A 884 4.13 -4.68 21.76
C CYS A 884 4.44 -5.63 20.59
N MET A 885 4.14 -6.92 20.72
CA MET A 885 4.46 -7.92 19.68
C MET A 885 3.39 -8.03 18.59
N GLY A 886 2.24 -7.37 18.76
CA GLY A 886 1.09 -7.63 17.92
C GLY A 886 0.53 -9.05 18.09
N ALA A 887 0.57 -9.59 19.32
CA ALA A 887 0.09 -10.93 19.61
C ALA A 887 -1.34 -10.91 20.15
N ILE A 888 -2.08 -11.99 19.88
CA ILE A 888 -3.38 -12.26 20.48
C ILE A 888 -3.18 -13.11 21.73
N ARG A 889 -3.66 -12.60 22.85
CA ARG A 889 -3.62 -13.24 24.15
C ARG A 889 -4.90 -14.02 24.39
N ILE A 890 -4.75 -15.29 24.75
CA ILE A 890 -5.85 -16.15 25.18
C ILE A 890 -5.67 -16.44 26.67
N ARG A 891 -6.70 -16.14 27.46
CA ARG A 891 -6.64 -16.30 28.91
C ARG A 891 -7.44 -17.49 29.39
N SER A 892 -6.77 -18.37 30.12
CA SER A 892 -7.39 -19.57 30.68
C SER A 892 -8.54 -19.28 31.66
N ASP A 893 -8.50 -18.18 32.42
CA ASP A 893 -9.56 -17.81 33.36
C ASP A 893 -10.83 -17.34 32.63
N ARG A 894 -10.68 -16.56 31.55
CA ARG A 894 -11.79 -16.12 30.69
C ARG A 894 -12.46 -17.30 29.99
N GLU A 895 -11.68 -18.17 29.35
CA GLU A 895 -12.25 -19.30 28.63
C GLU A 895 -12.89 -20.33 29.57
N ARG A 896 -12.32 -20.52 30.77
CA ARG A 896 -12.96 -21.34 31.81
C ARG A 896 -14.32 -20.78 32.25
N GLN A 897 -14.43 -19.45 32.40
CA GLN A 897 -15.72 -18.81 32.70
C GLN A 897 -16.74 -18.99 31.57
N ARG A 898 -16.29 -18.99 30.30
CA ARG A 898 -17.17 -19.25 29.14
C ARG A 898 -17.66 -20.70 29.10
N LEU A 899 -16.79 -21.67 29.38
CA LEU A 899 -17.11 -23.09 29.32
C LEU A 899 -18.06 -23.54 30.45
N PHE A 900 -17.84 -23.06 31.68
CA PHE A 900 -18.53 -23.60 32.87
C PHE A 900 -19.46 -22.59 33.57
N GLY A 901 -19.61 -21.39 33.01
CA GLY A 901 -20.38 -20.29 33.60
C GLY A 901 -19.69 -19.65 34.82
N ARG A 902 -20.24 -18.51 35.27
CA ARG A 902 -19.76 -17.80 36.47
C ARG A 902 -20.21 -18.52 37.75
N SER A 903 -19.54 -19.61 38.11
CA SER A 903 -19.70 -20.20 39.45
C SER A 903 -18.88 -19.39 40.47
N SER A 904 -19.57 -18.49 41.19
CA SER A 904 -19.27 -17.99 42.55
C SER A 904 -17.83 -17.56 42.87
N SER A 905 -17.45 -16.32 42.51
CA SER A 905 -16.18 -15.69 42.94
C SER A 905 -16.11 -15.28 44.42
N ASN A 906 -16.97 -15.81 45.29
CA ASN A 906 -17.04 -15.41 46.71
C ASN A 906 -16.62 -16.48 47.72
N ASP A 907 -16.32 -17.72 47.33
CA ASP A 907 -15.68 -18.68 48.25
C ASP A 907 -14.18 -18.74 47.99
N LYS A 908 -13.44 -17.82 48.62
CA LYS A 908 -11.96 -17.83 48.65
C LYS A 908 -11.37 -18.97 49.49
N THR A 909 -12.17 -19.87 50.04
CA THR A 909 -11.68 -20.93 50.95
C THR A 909 -12.61 -22.14 50.96
N THR A 910 -12.60 -23.00 49.93
CA THR A 910 -12.96 -24.43 50.07
C THR A 910 -12.62 -25.23 48.79
N ASN A 911 -11.77 -26.26 48.95
CA ASN A 911 -11.45 -27.38 48.05
C ASN A 911 -11.15 -27.11 46.56
N ILE A 912 -9.84 -27.16 46.22
CA ILE A 912 -9.30 -27.24 44.85
C ILE A 912 -9.81 -28.50 44.09
N ASP A 913 -10.31 -29.51 44.80
CA ASP A 913 -10.78 -30.79 44.25
C ASP A 913 -12.28 -30.85 43.90
N THR A 914 -13.03 -29.74 43.94
CA THR A 914 -14.45 -29.72 43.52
C THR A 914 -14.82 -28.46 42.74
N GLY A 915 -15.44 -28.61 41.55
CA GLY A 915 -15.97 -27.50 40.73
C GLY A 915 -15.22 -27.25 39.41
N ILE A 916 -15.20 -25.99 38.93
CA ILE A 916 -14.59 -25.56 37.65
C ILE A 916 -13.06 -25.78 37.52
N TYR A 917 -12.43 -26.31 38.59
CA TYR A 917 -11.01 -26.66 38.66
C TYR A 917 -10.77 -28.16 38.80
N ALA A 918 -11.81 -29.00 38.75
CA ALA A 918 -11.66 -30.46 38.66
C ALA A 918 -10.79 -30.86 37.46
N SER A 919 -10.14 -32.03 37.52
CA SER A 919 -9.21 -32.52 36.48
C SER A 919 -9.82 -32.45 35.07
N ASP A 920 -11.08 -32.86 34.95
CA ASP A 920 -11.80 -32.94 33.67
C ASP A 920 -12.12 -31.53 33.13
N ALA A 921 -12.50 -30.59 34.02
CA ALA A 921 -12.76 -29.20 33.65
C ALA A 921 -11.48 -28.47 33.22
N SER A 922 -10.35 -28.79 33.86
CA SER A 922 -9.04 -28.25 33.47
C SER A 922 -8.60 -28.81 32.11
N ALA A 923 -8.76 -30.11 31.85
CA ALA A 923 -8.45 -30.71 30.56
C ALA A 923 -9.26 -30.08 29.41
N GLN A 924 -10.58 -29.92 29.59
CA GLN A 924 -11.44 -29.24 28.61
C GLN A 924 -11.03 -27.78 28.37
N THR A 925 -10.59 -27.07 29.41
CA THR A 925 -10.09 -25.69 29.26
C THR A 925 -8.83 -25.66 28.38
N TYR A 926 -7.84 -26.51 28.64
CA TYR A 926 -6.61 -26.54 27.83
C TYR A 926 -6.86 -27.00 26.39
N GLN A 927 -7.79 -27.94 26.17
CA GLN A 927 -8.26 -28.29 24.83
C GLN A 927 -8.85 -27.08 24.10
N ARG A 928 -9.74 -26.34 24.75
CA ARG A 928 -10.32 -25.11 24.17
C ARG A 928 -9.24 -24.07 23.85
N LEU A 929 -8.26 -23.87 24.73
CA LEU A 929 -7.15 -22.95 24.49
C LEU A 929 -6.31 -23.37 23.27
N ALA A 930 -6.05 -24.67 23.09
CA ALA A 930 -5.33 -25.20 21.93
C ALA A 930 -6.12 -25.02 20.62
N GLU A 931 -7.44 -25.28 20.64
CA GLU A 931 -8.31 -25.04 19.49
C GLU A 931 -8.29 -23.57 19.05
N LEU A 932 -8.44 -22.65 20.00
CA LEU A 932 -8.39 -21.21 19.73
C LEU A 932 -7.02 -20.78 19.22
N ALA A 933 -5.93 -21.28 19.83
CA ALA A 933 -4.57 -21.00 19.38
C ALA A 933 -4.36 -21.45 17.93
N GLY A 934 -4.82 -22.65 17.57
CA GLY A 934 -4.73 -23.16 16.20
C GLY A 934 -5.45 -22.29 15.18
N VAL A 935 -6.66 -21.81 15.50
CA VAL A 935 -7.42 -20.90 14.64
C VAL A 935 -6.68 -19.58 14.42
N ILE A 936 -6.13 -19.00 15.48
CA ILE A 936 -5.45 -17.70 15.43
C ILE A 936 -4.10 -17.81 14.70
N LEU A 937 -3.33 -18.87 14.97
CA LEU A 937 -2.05 -19.13 14.28
C LEU A 937 -2.28 -19.37 12.78
N ALA A 938 -3.32 -20.11 12.40
CA ALA A 938 -3.68 -20.34 11.00
C ALA A 938 -4.15 -19.05 10.29
N ALA A 939 -4.62 -18.05 11.04
CA ALA A 939 -4.92 -16.71 10.56
C ALA A 939 -3.66 -15.81 10.46
N GLY A 940 -2.49 -16.29 10.88
CA GLY A 940 -1.21 -15.59 10.76
C GLY A 940 -0.83 -14.71 11.95
N TYR A 941 -1.55 -14.78 13.08
CA TYR A 941 -1.27 -13.95 14.25
C TYR A 941 -0.38 -14.66 15.27
N PRO A 942 0.62 -13.98 15.88
CA PRO A 942 1.29 -14.48 17.08
C PRO A 942 0.30 -14.73 18.22
N VAL A 943 0.53 -15.76 19.03
CA VAL A 943 -0.38 -16.14 20.12
C VAL A 943 0.36 -16.23 21.44
N ILE A 944 -0.23 -15.66 22.50
CA ILE A 944 0.21 -15.84 23.89
C ILE A 944 -0.89 -16.55 24.68
N ILE A 945 -0.60 -17.73 25.20
CA ILE A 945 -1.50 -18.44 26.12
C ILE A 945 -1.15 -18.06 27.56
N ASP A 946 -2.04 -17.31 28.20
CA ASP A 946 -1.95 -16.92 29.60
C ASP A 946 -2.65 -17.96 30.50
N ALA A 947 -1.86 -18.93 30.95
CA ALA A 947 -2.27 -20.03 31.82
C ALA A 947 -1.11 -20.47 32.74
N THR A 948 -1.35 -21.40 33.65
CA THR A 948 -0.33 -21.80 34.63
C THR A 948 0.67 -22.82 34.07
N PHE A 949 0.23 -23.72 33.18
CA PHE A 949 1.04 -24.76 32.54
C PHE A 949 1.91 -25.57 33.52
N LEU A 950 1.30 -26.07 34.60
CA LEU A 950 2.01 -26.76 35.67
C LEU A 950 2.44 -28.16 35.24
N GLU A 951 1.55 -28.89 34.57
CA GLU A 951 1.80 -30.25 34.11
C GLU A 951 2.57 -30.29 32.79
N LYS A 952 3.34 -31.37 32.58
CA LYS A 952 4.09 -31.55 31.33
C LYS A 952 3.15 -31.81 30.15
N SER A 953 2.13 -32.65 30.33
CA SER A 953 1.07 -32.94 29.35
C SER A 953 0.44 -31.67 28.77
N GLN A 954 0.13 -30.69 29.63
CA GLN A 954 -0.42 -29.39 29.23
C GLN A 954 0.53 -28.62 28.31
N ARG A 955 1.84 -28.73 28.50
CA ARG A 955 2.84 -28.04 27.65
C ARG A 955 3.08 -28.80 26.35
N ASP A 956 3.19 -30.12 26.44
CA ASP A 956 3.41 -31.01 25.30
C ASP A 956 2.29 -30.83 24.25
N GLN A 957 1.03 -30.66 24.69
CA GLN A 957 -0.11 -30.36 23.80
C GLN A 957 0.11 -29.12 22.91
N PHE A 958 0.71 -28.05 23.44
CA PHE A 958 0.93 -26.81 22.68
C PHE A 958 2.23 -26.88 21.85
N HIS A 959 3.19 -27.69 22.30
CA HIS A 959 4.36 -28.02 21.49
C HIS A 959 3.95 -28.79 20.23
N GLU A 960 3.12 -29.83 20.38
CA GLU A 960 2.59 -30.62 19.26
C GLU A 960 1.76 -29.76 18.30
N LEU A 961 0.93 -28.85 18.83
CA LEU A 961 0.20 -27.88 18.01
C LEU A 961 1.16 -26.99 17.19
N ALA A 962 2.20 -26.46 17.83
CA ALA A 962 3.17 -25.60 17.16
C ALA A 962 3.97 -26.36 16.09
N GLU A 963 4.40 -27.59 16.38
CA GLU A 963 5.05 -28.47 15.41
C GLU A 963 4.14 -28.80 14.23
N GLY A 964 2.87 -29.13 14.48
CA GLY A 964 1.90 -29.44 13.42
C GLY A 964 1.59 -28.27 12.48
N LEU A 965 1.79 -27.03 12.95
CA LEU A 965 1.62 -25.81 12.16
C LEU A 965 2.96 -25.22 11.67
N SER A 966 4.10 -25.85 11.97
CA SER A 966 5.45 -25.34 11.67
C SER A 966 5.71 -23.93 12.20
N VAL A 967 5.21 -23.61 13.39
CA VAL A 967 5.40 -22.29 14.04
C VAL A 967 6.40 -22.39 15.20
N PRO A 968 7.24 -21.38 15.44
CA PRO A 968 8.12 -21.37 16.60
C PRO A 968 7.32 -21.44 17.92
N PHE A 969 7.87 -22.16 18.91
CA PHE A 969 7.27 -22.32 20.24
C PHE A 969 8.24 -21.87 21.34
N ARG A 970 7.79 -21.04 22.29
CA ARG A 970 8.62 -20.58 23.43
C ARG A 970 7.83 -20.46 24.72
N HIS A 971 8.54 -20.52 25.86
CA HIS A 971 7.98 -20.37 27.20
C HIS A 971 8.34 -19.01 27.81
N LEU A 972 7.35 -18.31 28.35
CA LEU A 972 7.50 -17.09 29.15
C LEU A 972 7.52 -17.45 30.64
N ARG A 973 8.69 -17.37 31.27
CA ARG A 973 8.87 -17.66 32.70
C ARG A 973 8.97 -16.37 33.52
N SER A 974 8.03 -16.15 34.45
CA SER A 974 8.16 -15.08 35.45
C SER A 974 9.07 -15.55 36.58
N ARG A 975 10.22 -14.89 36.82
CA ARG A 975 11.04 -15.15 38.02
C ARG A 975 10.35 -14.57 39.26
N PRO A 976 10.08 -15.35 40.32
CA PRO A 976 9.52 -14.82 41.56
C PRO A 976 10.58 -13.94 42.24
N GLY A 977 10.36 -12.62 42.24
CA GLY A 977 11.26 -11.67 42.90
C GLY A 977 11.18 -10.21 42.42
N CYS A 978 10.70 -9.93 41.21
CA CYS A 978 10.73 -8.55 40.66
C CYS A 978 9.46 -7.71 40.89
N ALA A 979 8.37 -8.26 41.46
CA ALA A 979 7.08 -7.58 41.54
C ALA A 979 6.97 -6.48 42.63
N ARG A 980 8.09 -6.01 43.21
CA ARG A 980 8.09 -4.89 44.18
C ARG A 980 9.10 -3.76 43.89
N THR A 981 9.73 -3.70 42.71
CA THR A 981 10.75 -2.67 42.46
C THR A 981 10.74 -2.01 41.07
N SER A 982 9.73 -2.24 40.22
CA SER A 982 9.69 -1.67 38.86
C SER A 982 8.89 -0.37 38.70
N ALA A 983 8.75 0.43 39.78
CA ALA A 983 8.21 1.80 39.69
C ALA A 983 9.25 2.91 39.97
N ARG A 984 10.54 2.57 40.16
CA ARG A 984 11.59 3.57 40.44
C ARG A 984 12.93 3.41 39.69
N HIS A 985 13.02 2.52 38.70
CA HIS A 985 14.27 2.32 37.92
C HIS A 985 14.12 2.38 36.40
N LEU A 986 13.13 3.11 35.89
CA LEU A 986 13.07 3.50 34.46
C LEU A 986 13.65 4.90 34.20
N SER A 987 14.63 5.33 35.01
CA SER A 987 15.34 6.61 34.83
C SER A 987 16.85 6.54 35.04
N ALA A 988 17.47 5.36 34.93
CA ALA A 988 18.93 5.27 34.82
C ALA A 988 19.37 3.94 34.20
N HIS A 989 20.09 4.03 33.07
CA HIS A 989 20.83 2.97 32.34
C HIS A 989 19.92 1.99 31.56
N GLY A 990 19.97 1.86 30.22
CA GLY A 990 21.09 1.96 29.29
C GLY A 990 21.63 0.56 29.00
N GLY A 991 21.25 -0.04 27.87
CA GLY A 991 21.69 -1.37 27.41
C GLY A 991 20.70 -2.02 26.45
#